data_AF-A0A1Z4N6C7-F1
#
_entry.id   AF-A0A1Z4N6C7-F1
#
_cell.length_a   1.000
_cell.length_b   1.000
_cell.length_c   1.000
_cell.angle_alpha   90.00
_cell.angle_beta   90.00
_cell.angle_gamma   90.00
#
_symmetry.space_group_name_H-M   'P 1'
#
loop_
_entity.id
_entity.type
_entity.pdbx_description
1 polymer ?
#
loop_
_entity_poly.entity_id
_entity_poly.type
_entity_poly.pdbx_seq_one_letter_code
_entity_poly.pdbx_strand_id
1 'polypeptide(L)'
;MTERDITDSWSRGRARDQDEMARLSETQQFGEPHLFNIPATGSNSKSVKRQTDNHSEELPFNNQSEKTISPNYVFSKLPRWMQNWVVWLVLLTLIPGGIGFLAMAMLLKLPTAPNCPKIFWPLASESVRLHCAQLAASKQTVTDLLQAINLVKQLPKNHPLRGEADRFIERWSKDILQLADQSFQAGKLDEAIATATKVPNDLPAYSTVEEQVEKWQSIWSKAEGIYQEAEGELRQRNWQSAFMLSAKLLRVDNKYWATTKYDELNRIIATAREDGEKLAKADSLAKSGVADQILEAIKLAESISPTSYIYQKAQELIPQYGRKMLDLAQAKLDKRDADTALDIVRQIPENTGLQTEVEDFISLAEAQRSAWLGTIDGLQTAISQAQQIDASRAVYDKAQQLIARWQLEIEDVARLDKARTLASQGTISDLSAAIAQAQLIPTGNPRASEARQAAGRWQAEVETIQDRPFLDRADQIALMDDVNSLQAAIAEASQIRNGRALYSEARRKIRNWTAKIQRIEDRPYLDQAKDLAQRGDLNGAINAAQSIASSGRALSGEAQEAIDDWRVQIRAKENWQKARDAALPGTAEALVNAIQLAQQVPRRSILRLDANVAIDQWSQQLLDIARSQGQSDMYQGIETAKLIPRGTSAYSAAQEQIKTWRNFLNPEPAPAVPEILSPSPTTTGQ
;
A
#
# COMPACT_ATOMS: atom_id res chain seq x y z
N MET A 1 20.60 37.82 3.74
CA MET A 1 21.00 37.69 5.16
C MET A 1 20.40 36.37 5.63
N THR A 2 21.11 35.26 5.44
CA THR A 2 22.27 34.74 6.22
C THR A 2 21.79 34.01 7.49
N GLU A 3 21.69 32.68 7.59
CA GLU A 3 22.60 31.56 7.20
C GLU A 3 23.66 31.24 8.28
N ARG A 4 24.12 29.97 8.33
CA ARG A 4 24.81 29.20 9.42
C ARG A 4 23.83 28.26 10.15
N ASP A 5 23.76 26.95 9.87
CA ASP A 5 24.64 26.03 9.09
C ASP A 5 26.03 25.73 9.71
N ILE A 6 26.68 24.62 9.28
CA ILE A 6 27.95 23.97 9.73
C ILE A 6 27.69 22.92 10.84
N THR A 7 27.40 21.62 10.54
CA THR A 7 28.27 20.45 10.17
C THR A 7 29.09 19.86 11.36
N ASP A 8 29.68 18.66 11.41
CA ASP A 8 29.96 17.48 10.54
C ASP A 8 30.34 16.26 11.47
N SER A 9 30.74 15.01 11.13
CA SER A 9 30.90 14.22 9.88
C SER A 9 30.88 12.68 10.09
N TRP A 10 30.78 11.92 8.98
CA TRP A 10 31.56 10.73 8.53
C TRP A 10 32.48 9.96 9.55
N SER A 11 32.71 8.63 9.48
CA SER A 11 32.23 7.55 8.57
C SER A 11 32.66 6.12 8.96
N ARG A 12 31.99 5.09 8.36
CA ARG A 12 32.41 3.70 8.00
C ARG A 12 33.13 2.78 9.03
N GLY A 13 32.52 1.61 9.27
CA GLY A 13 33.14 0.36 9.77
C GLY A 13 32.52 -0.88 9.09
N ARG A 14 33.18 -2.06 9.09
CA ARG A 14 32.80 -3.21 8.22
C ARG A 14 32.98 -4.61 8.85
N ALA A 15 31.88 -5.36 8.99
CA ALA A 15 31.76 -6.83 8.93
C ALA A 15 30.27 -7.12 8.56
N ARG A 16 29.89 -7.97 7.59
CA ARG A 16 30.29 -9.33 7.18
C ARG A 16 29.66 -10.43 8.05
N ASP A 17 28.64 -11.10 7.51
CA ASP A 17 28.70 -12.55 7.25
C ASP A 17 27.65 -12.98 6.19
N GLN A 18 27.77 -14.23 5.75
CA GLN A 18 26.91 -14.93 4.78
C GLN A 18 26.08 -15.99 5.57
N ASP A 19 25.25 -16.90 5.03
CA ASP A 19 25.00 -17.37 3.65
C ASP A 19 23.63 -18.12 3.58
N GLU A 20 23.30 -18.70 2.42
CA GLU A 20 22.28 -19.77 2.18
C GLU A 20 20.77 -19.45 2.40
N MET A 21 19.84 -20.04 1.62
CA MET A 21 19.92 -20.50 0.22
C MET A 21 18.51 -20.51 -0.42
N ALA A 22 18.44 -20.56 -1.76
CA ALA A 22 17.18 -20.64 -2.52
C ALA A 22 16.87 -22.07 -3.01
N ARG A 23 15.61 -22.32 -3.39
CA ARG A 23 15.16 -23.59 -3.99
C ARG A 23 15.69 -23.78 -5.42
N LEU A 24 15.85 -25.05 -5.84
CA LEU A 24 15.51 -25.52 -7.18
C LEU A 24 15.23 -27.04 -7.17
N SER A 25 14.80 -27.60 -8.31
CA SER A 25 14.18 -28.94 -8.43
C SER A 25 15.00 -29.88 -9.34
N GLU A 26 14.95 -31.21 -9.14
CA GLU A 26 14.41 -32.17 -10.13
C GLU A 26 14.33 -33.64 -9.66
N THR A 27 13.78 -34.49 -10.54
CA THR A 27 13.31 -35.89 -10.44
C THR A 27 14.31 -36.99 -10.03
N GLN A 28 13.83 -38.10 -9.43
CA GLN A 28 13.81 -39.44 -10.08
C GLN A 28 12.79 -40.44 -9.44
N GLN A 29 12.66 -41.65 -9.99
CA GLN A 29 11.48 -42.55 -9.96
C GLN A 29 11.46 -43.71 -8.92
N PHE A 30 10.26 -44.35 -8.84
CA PHE A 30 9.93 -45.76 -8.52
C PHE A 30 9.81 -46.24 -7.06
N GLY A 31 8.64 -46.83 -6.73
CA GLY A 31 8.40 -47.61 -5.50
C GLY A 31 6.92 -47.70 -5.06
N GLU A 32 6.21 -48.77 -5.45
CA GLU A 32 4.87 -49.17 -4.94
C GLU A 32 4.99 -50.29 -3.87
N PRO A 33 3.92 -50.73 -3.16
CA PRO A 33 2.52 -50.26 -3.12
C PRO A 33 1.97 -49.96 -1.70
N HIS A 34 0.77 -49.38 -1.59
CA HIS A 34 -0.42 -50.03 -0.97
C HIS A 34 -1.67 -49.12 -1.04
N LEU A 35 -2.85 -49.73 -1.24
CA LEU A 35 -4.14 -49.06 -1.48
C LEU A 35 -5.01 -49.00 -0.22
N PHE A 36 -5.92 -48.01 -0.12
CA PHE A 36 -7.35 -48.29 0.14
C PHE A 36 -8.31 -47.11 -0.20
N ASN A 37 -9.35 -47.43 -0.97
CA ASN A 37 -10.65 -46.74 -1.20
C ASN A 37 -10.80 -45.29 -1.73
N ILE A 38 -11.16 -45.22 -3.03
CA ILE A 38 -12.43 -44.68 -3.59
C ILE A 38 -12.78 -43.20 -3.34
N PRO A 39 -12.91 -42.42 -4.43
CA PRO A 39 -14.24 -41.99 -4.91
C PRO A 39 -14.54 -42.47 -6.34
N ALA A 40 -15.83 -42.47 -6.74
CA ALA A 40 -16.24 -42.79 -8.12
C ALA A 40 -17.60 -42.19 -8.53
N THR A 41 -17.66 -41.56 -9.71
CA THR A 41 -18.85 -41.53 -10.60
C THR A 41 -18.43 -41.00 -11.98
N GLY A 42 -19.02 -41.52 -13.06
CA GLY A 42 -18.58 -41.29 -14.45
C GLY A 42 -18.30 -42.62 -15.17
N SER A 43 -19.29 -43.47 -15.46
CA SER A 43 -20.38 -43.27 -16.43
C SER A 43 -19.90 -43.15 -17.89
N ASN A 44 -19.98 -44.25 -18.67
CA ASN A 44 -21.00 -44.34 -19.74
C ASN A 44 -21.04 -45.65 -20.58
N SER A 45 -22.27 -46.18 -20.72
CA SER A 45 -22.87 -46.68 -21.97
C SER A 45 -22.58 -48.10 -22.56
N LYS A 46 -23.64 -48.62 -23.21
CA LYS A 46 -23.71 -49.65 -24.29
C LYS A 46 -23.33 -51.10 -23.92
N SER A 47 -24.31 -51.97 -23.63
CA SER A 47 -25.22 -52.72 -24.55
C SER A 47 -24.60 -54.00 -25.14
N VAL A 48 -25.21 -55.18 -24.94
CA VAL A 48 -26.15 -55.87 -25.87
C VAL A 48 -26.74 -57.09 -25.11
N LYS A 49 -28.08 -57.25 -25.00
CA LYS A 49 -28.94 -58.21 -25.77
C LYS A 49 -28.50 -59.71 -25.64
N ARG A 50 -29.38 -60.72 -25.45
CA ARG A 50 -30.87 -60.78 -25.42
C ARG A 50 -31.34 -62.21 -25.01
N GLN A 51 -32.61 -62.36 -24.57
CA GLN A 51 -33.38 -63.65 -24.46
C GLN A 51 -32.83 -64.66 -23.42
N THR A 52 -33.58 -65.59 -22.80
CA THR A 52 -35.03 -65.95 -22.68
C THR A 52 -35.15 -66.72 -21.33
N ASP A 53 -36.28 -66.93 -20.64
CA ASP A 53 -37.70 -66.69 -20.93
C ASP A 53 -38.50 -66.50 -19.61
N ASN A 54 -39.83 -66.40 -19.76
CA ASN A 54 -40.92 -66.40 -18.76
C ASN A 54 -40.79 -67.48 -17.64
N HIS A 55 -41.47 -67.43 -16.49
CA HIS A 55 -42.76 -66.79 -16.17
C HIS A 55 -42.88 -66.33 -14.69
N SER A 56 -44.02 -65.70 -14.39
CA SER A 56 -44.43 -65.01 -13.16
C SER A 56 -45.02 -65.86 -12.02
N GLU A 57 -44.67 -65.54 -10.77
CA GLU A 57 -45.45 -65.73 -9.52
C GLU A 57 -45.29 -64.41 -8.71
N GLU A 58 -46.36 -63.77 -8.19
CA GLU A 58 -46.96 -63.92 -6.84
C GLU A 58 -45.93 -63.82 -5.68
N LEU A 59 -46.10 -63.00 -4.63
CA LEU A 59 -47.29 -62.77 -3.78
C LEU A 59 -47.36 -61.33 -3.20
N PRO A 60 -48.56 -60.72 -3.05
CA PRO A 60 -48.76 -59.44 -2.36
C PRO A 60 -49.36 -59.55 -0.94
N PHE A 61 -49.07 -58.57 -0.09
CA PHE A 61 -49.88 -58.20 1.09
C PHE A 61 -50.31 -56.72 0.88
N ASN A 62 -51.54 -56.29 1.17
CA ASN A 62 -52.44 -56.75 2.22
C ASN A 62 -53.92 -56.88 1.76
N ASN A 63 -54.70 -57.64 2.52
CA ASN A 63 -56.11 -58.07 2.38
C ASN A 63 -57.13 -57.08 1.76
N GLN A 64 -58.19 -57.51 1.05
CA GLN A 64 -58.59 -58.85 0.58
C GLN A 64 -59.62 -58.79 -0.58
N SER A 65 -59.31 -59.44 -1.70
CA SER A 65 -60.16 -59.81 -2.86
C SER A 65 -61.27 -58.85 -3.34
N GLU A 66 -61.06 -58.25 -4.51
CA GLU A 66 -62.16 -57.88 -5.42
C GLU A 66 -62.90 -59.13 -5.95
N LYS A 67 -64.06 -58.93 -6.59
CA LYS A 67 -64.68 -59.91 -7.50
C LYS A 67 -65.58 -59.21 -8.53
N THR A 68 -65.05 -58.95 -9.73
CA THR A 68 -65.81 -58.50 -10.91
C THR A 68 -66.26 -59.70 -11.75
N ILE A 69 -67.41 -59.56 -12.42
CA ILE A 69 -68.09 -60.64 -13.16
C ILE A 69 -68.05 -60.33 -14.65
N SER A 70 -67.69 -61.31 -15.49
CA SER A 70 -68.15 -61.54 -16.88
C SER A 70 -67.40 -62.72 -17.53
N PRO A 71 -67.93 -63.40 -18.56
CA PRO A 71 -69.30 -63.92 -18.66
C PRO A 71 -69.36 -65.40 -19.15
N ASN A 72 -70.57 -66.00 -19.14
CA ASN A 72 -71.04 -67.21 -19.83
C ASN A 72 -70.04 -68.18 -20.52
N TYR A 73 -70.11 -69.48 -20.16
CA TYR A 73 -70.89 -70.47 -20.95
C TYR A 73 -71.19 -71.77 -20.15
N VAL A 74 -71.93 -72.70 -20.76
CA VAL A 74 -72.57 -73.88 -20.12
C VAL A 74 -72.17 -75.18 -20.84
N PHE A 75 -71.94 -76.32 -20.12
CA PHE A 75 -72.58 -77.64 -20.37
C PHE A 75 -72.04 -78.84 -19.53
N SER A 76 -72.93 -79.47 -18.72
CA SER A 76 -72.92 -80.91 -18.29
C SER A 76 -71.75 -81.44 -17.40
N LYS A 77 -71.84 -82.56 -16.64
CA LYS A 77 -72.81 -83.69 -16.54
C LYS A 77 -73.17 -84.05 -15.07
N LEU A 78 -74.19 -84.89 -14.90
CA LEU A 78 -74.73 -85.43 -13.62
C LEU A 78 -74.01 -86.68 -13.09
N PRO A 79 -73.86 -86.86 -11.75
CA PRO A 79 -73.44 -88.13 -11.13
C PRO A 79 -74.43 -88.73 -10.10
N ARG A 80 -75.15 -89.78 -10.52
CA ARG A 80 -75.59 -91.02 -9.83
C ARG A 80 -75.96 -91.14 -8.32
N TRP A 81 -75.88 -90.13 -7.44
CA TRP A 81 -76.25 -90.29 -6.00
C TRP A 81 -77.76 -90.13 -5.73
N MET A 82 -78.57 -91.08 -6.20
CA MET A 82 -80.05 -91.06 -6.03
C MET A 82 -80.62 -92.40 -5.52
N GLN A 83 -79.93 -93.03 -4.55
CA GLN A 83 -80.34 -94.31 -3.96
C GLN A 83 -80.01 -94.41 -2.45
N ASN A 84 -80.61 -93.57 -1.61
CA ASN A 84 -80.76 -93.92 -0.18
C ASN A 84 -81.88 -93.16 0.53
N TRP A 85 -82.73 -93.86 1.27
CA TRP A 85 -84.00 -93.34 1.80
C TRP A 85 -83.90 -92.62 3.16
N VAL A 86 -82.75 -92.68 3.82
CA VAL A 86 -82.53 -92.17 5.20
C VAL A 86 -82.62 -90.63 5.29
N VAL A 87 -82.39 -89.91 4.19
CA VAL A 87 -82.32 -88.44 4.15
C VAL A 87 -83.62 -87.75 4.61
N TRP A 88 -84.78 -88.38 4.37
CA TRP A 88 -86.08 -87.77 4.69
C TRP A 88 -86.44 -87.73 6.18
N LEU A 89 -85.75 -88.50 7.04
CA LEU A 89 -86.08 -88.59 8.47
C LEU A 89 -85.40 -87.52 9.33
N VAL A 90 -84.29 -86.92 8.86
CA VAL A 90 -83.55 -85.87 9.59
C VAL A 90 -84.15 -84.47 9.37
N LEU A 91 -84.94 -84.29 8.30
CA LEU A 91 -85.54 -82.99 7.94
C LEU A 91 -86.62 -82.52 8.94
N LEU A 92 -87.18 -83.43 9.74
CA LEU A 92 -88.40 -83.22 10.53
C LEU A 92 -88.18 -82.66 11.96
N THR A 93 -86.94 -82.51 12.42
CA THR A 93 -86.62 -82.09 13.81
C THR A 93 -85.90 -80.75 13.93
N LEU A 94 -85.40 -80.17 12.83
CA LEU A 94 -84.50 -79.00 12.85
C LEU A 94 -85.20 -77.66 12.55
N ILE A 95 -86.52 -77.66 12.35
CA ILE A 95 -87.28 -76.48 11.87
C ILE A 95 -87.59 -75.43 12.96
N PRO A 96 -87.94 -75.76 14.23
CA PRO A 96 -88.37 -74.74 15.21
C PRO A 96 -87.31 -73.69 15.58
N GLY A 97 -86.02 -73.99 15.45
CA GLY A 97 -84.93 -73.11 15.89
C GLY A 97 -84.64 -71.90 14.99
N GLY A 98 -85.01 -71.94 13.71
CA GLY A 98 -84.58 -70.94 12.72
C GLY A 98 -85.24 -69.56 12.87
N ILE A 99 -86.47 -69.51 13.40
CA ILE A 99 -87.32 -68.30 13.35
C ILE A 99 -86.83 -67.20 14.31
N GLY A 100 -86.37 -67.58 15.51
CA GLY A 100 -85.88 -66.62 16.51
C GLY A 100 -84.62 -65.87 16.09
N PHE A 101 -83.70 -66.55 15.37
CA PHE A 101 -82.45 -65.95 14.91
C PHE A 101 -82.69 -64.93 13.77
N LEU A 102 -83.63 -65.22 12.86
CA LEU A 102 -84.04 -64.31 11.79
C LEU A 102 -84.69 -63.02 12.30
N ALA A 103 -85.47 -63.09 13.38
CA ALA A 103 -86.08 -61.91 14.00
C ALA A 103 -85.02 -60.95 14.58
N MET A 104 -84.02 -61.48 15.30
CA MET A 104 -82.94 -60.66 15.86
C MET A 104 -82.04 -60.07 14.76
N ALA A 105 -81.77 -60.84 13.70
CA ALA A 105 -80.98 -60.39 12.55
C ALA A 105 -81.65 -59.28 11.72
N MET A 106 -82.98 -59.14 11.77
CA MET A 106 -83.70 -58.00 11.18
C MET A 106 -83.55 -56.72 12.01
N LEU A 107 -83.57 -56.81 13.34
CA LEU A 107 -83.52 -55.63 14.22
C LEU A 107 -82.14 -54.95 14.30
N LEU A 108 -81.05 -55.71 14.13
CA LEU A 108 -79.69 -55.17 14.06
C LEU A 108 -79.28 -54.69 12.66
N LYS A 109 -80.18 -54.79 11.67
CA LYS A 109 -79.90 -54.41 10.28
C LYS A 109 -80.21 -52.93 10.05
N LEU A 110 -79.25 -52.07 10.42
CA LEU A 110 -79.26 -50.65 10.06
C LEU A 110 -79.61 -50.47 8.56
N PRO A 111 -80.45 -49.49 8.19
CA PRO A 111 -80.81 -49.26 6.80
C PRO A 111 -79.54 -48.99 5.98
N THR A 112 -79.38 -49.70 4.88
CA THR A 112 -78.17 -49.63 4.04
C THR A 112 -77.95 -48.21 3.56
N ALA A 113 -76.78 -47.64 3.88
CA ALA A 113 -76.35 -46.36 3.31
C ALA A 113 -76.45 -46.43 1.77
N PRO A 114 -76.99 -45.38 1.11
CA PRO A 114 -77.27 -45.42 -0.32
C PRO A 114 -75.96 -45.60 -1.11
N ASN A 115 -75.98 -46.48 -2.11
CA ASN A 115 -74.80 -46.83 -2.91
C ASN A 115 -74.50 -45.74 -3.95
N CYS A 116 -74.03 -44.59 -3.48
CA CYS A 116 -73.89 -43.33 -4.21
C CYS A 116 -73.28 -43.42 -5.63
N PRO A 117 -72.26 -44.28 -5.91
CA PRO A 117 -71.71 -44.43 -7.25
C PRO A 117 -72.66 -45.02 -8.31
N LYS A 118 -73.82 -45.57 -7.91
CA LYS A 118 -74.76 -46.29 -8.80
C LYS A 118 -76.17 -45.70 -8.83
N ILE A 119 -76.32 -44.42 -8.44
CA ILE A 119 -77.62 -43.75 -8.32
C ILE A 119 -78.00 -43.04 -9.63
N PHE A 120 -79.23 -43.28 -10.10
CA PHE A 120 -79.82 -42.52 -11.21
C PHE A 120 -80.40 -41.20 -10.68
N TRP A 121 -79.61 -40.13 -10.75
CA TRP A 121 -79.91 -38.83 -10.14
C TRP A 121 -81.30 -38.24 -10.40
N PRO A 122 -81.93 -38.37 -11.60
CA PRO A 122 -83.29 -37.88 -11.84
C PRO A 122 -84.40 -38.53 -10.98
N LEU A 123 -84.13 -39.68 -10.35
CA LEU A 123 -85.05 -40.37 -9.42
C LEU A 123 -84.51 -40.41 -7.97
N ALA A 124 -83.42 -39.70 -7.68
CA ALA A 124 -82.79 -39.69 -6.37
C ALA A 124 -83.38 -38.59 -5.48
N SER A 125 -83.89 -38.97 -4.31
CA SER A 125 -84.44 -38.02 -3.32
C SER A 125 -83.37 -37.04 -2.81
N GLU A 126 -83.82 -35.88 -2.38
CA GLU A 126 -83.00 -34.75 -1.95
C GLU A 126 -82.19 -35.08 -0.69
N SER A 127 -82.73 -35.93 0.19
CA SER A 127 -82.00 -36.49 1.35
C SER A 127 -80.85 -37.41 0.93
N VAL A 128 -81.05 -38.24 -0.09
CA VAL A 128 -80.00 -39.11 -0.66
C VAL A 128 -78.97 -38.28 -1.42
N ARG A 129 -79.38 -37.25 -2.18
CA ARG A 129 -78.47 -36.27 -2.80
C ARG A 129 -77.58 -35.58 -1.76
N LEU A 130 -78.15 -35.09 -0.66
CA LEU A 130 -77.42 -34.43 0.41
C LEU A 130 -76.42 -35.38 1.11
N HIS A 131 -76.84 -36.60 1.44
CA HIS A 131 -75.97 -37.59 2.08
C HIS A 131 -74.84 -38.08 1.15
N CYS A 132 -75.13 -38.31 -0.12
CA CYS A 132 -74.10 -38.67 -1.11
C CYS A 132 -73.12 -37.53 -1.40
N ALA A 133 -73.57 -36.27 -1.31
CA ALA A 133 -72.68 -35.11 -1.40
C ALA A 133 -71.76 -35.00 -0.16
N GLN A 134 -72.29 -35.21 1.05
CA GLN A 134 -71.46 -35.32 2.26
C GLN A 134 -70.40 -36.42 2.14
N LEU A 135 -70.77 -37.59 1.60
CA LEU A 135 -69.84 -38.71 1.39
C LEU A 135 -68.77 -38.38 0.33
N ALA A 136 -69.11 -37.66 -0.74
CA ALA A 136 -68.10 -37.16 -1.68
C ALA A 136 -67.15 -36.15 -1.01
N ALA A 137 -67.69 -35.11 -0.38
CA ALA A 137 -66.91 -34.08 0.30
C ALA A 137 -65.97 -34.61 1.39
N SER A 138 -66.35 -35.69 2.09
CA SER A 138 -65.54 -36.33 3.13
C SER A 138 -64.18 -36.88 2.65
N LYS A 139 -63.97 -37.00 1.34
CA LYS A 139 -62.67 -37.33 0.73
C LYS A 139 -61.69 -36.15 0.65
N GLN A 140 -62.17 -34.91 0.84
CA GLN A 140 -61.37 -33.68 0.84
C GLN A 140 -60.50 -33.46 -0.42
N THR A 141 -60.96 -33.91 -1.59
CA THR A 141 -60.33 -33.59 -2.88
C THR A 141 -61.11 -32.50 -3.61
N VAL A 142 -60.44 -31.66 -4.40
CA VAL A 142 -61.09 -30.64 -5.25
C VAL A 142 -62.17 -31.27 -6.14
N THR A 143 -61.90 -32.43 -6.74
CA THR A 143 -62.84 -33.14 -7.62
C THR A 143 -64.08 -33.64 -6.89
N ASP A 144 -63.92 -34.21 -5.68
CA ASP A 144 -65.05 -34.75 -4.91
C ASP A 144 -65.85 -33.64 -4.21
N LEU A 145 -65.20 -32.54 -3.80
CA LEU A 145 -65.88 -31.35 -3.27
C LEU A 145 -66.70 -30.65 -4.37
N LEU A 146 -66.18 -30.53 -5.59
CA LEU A 146 -66.95 -30.03 -6.73
C LEU A 146 -68.09 -30.97 -7.11
N GLN A 147 -67.91 -32.29 -6.99
CA GLN A 147 -69.00 -33.25 -7.14
C GLN A 147 -70.09 -33.02 -6.07
N ALA A 148 -69.69 -32.89 -4.80
CA ALA A 148 -70.60 -32.62 -3.69
C ALA A 148 -71.44 -31.35 -3.89
N ILE A 149 -70.78 -30.23 -4.25
CA ILE A 149 -71.43 -28.96 -4.56
C ILE A 149 -72.45 -29.13 -5.70
N ASN A 150 -72.08 -29.78 -6.81
CA ASN A 150 -72.97 -29.95 -7.95
C ASN A 150 -74.20 -30.83 -7.65
N LEU A 151 -74.10 -31.81 -6.75
CA LEU A 151 -75.23 -32.65 -6.33
C LEU A 151 -76.27 -31.87 -5.51
N VAL A 152 -75.83 -30.96 -4.63
CA VAL A 152 -76.74 -30.18 -3.75
C VAL A 152 -77.19 -28.86 -4.36
N LYS A 153 -76.39 -28.25 -5.25
CA LYS A 153 -76.72 -27.01 -5.98
C LYS A 153 -78.10 -27.07 -6.65
N GLN A 154 -78.46 -28.24 -7.18
CA GLN A 154 -79.71 -28.50 -7.89
C GLN A 154 -80.99 -28.46 -7.02
N LEU A 155 -80.89 -28.44 -5.68
CA LEU A 155 -82.08 -28.39 -4.81
C LEU A 155 -82.86 -27.07 -5.01
N PRO A 156 -84.19 -27.11 -5.24
CA PRO A 156 -85.01 -25.90 -5.38
C PRO A 156 -84.91 -24.94 -4.18
N LYS A 157 -85.05 -23.63 -4.44
CA LYS A 157 -84.94 -22.59 -3.39
C LYS A 157 -85.98 -22.71 -2.26
N ASN A 158 -87.11 -23.37 -2.53
CA ASN A 158 -88.19 -23.65 -1.59
C ASN A 158 -88.09 -25.04 -0.91
N HIS A 159 -87.02 -25.80 -1.12
CA HIS A 159 -86.85 -27.13 -0.54
C HIS A 159 -86.50 -27.07 0.97
N PRO A 160 -87.09 -27.89 1.86
CA PRO A 160 -86.83 -27.81 3.31
C PRO A 160 -85.36 -27.93 3.73
N LEU A 161 -84.56 -28.73 3.02
CA LEU A 161 -83.12 -28.89 3.30
C LEU A 161 -82.24 -27.81 2.64
N ARG A 162 -82.81 -26.80 1.95
CA ARG A 162 -82.02 -25.82 1.17
C ARG A 162 -81.05 -25.04 2.06
N GLY A 163 -81.49 -24.52 3.20
CA GLY A 163 -80.63 -23.81 4.16
C GLY A 163 -79.56 -24.69 4.84
N GLU A 164 -79.60 -26.02 4.68
CA GLU A 164 -78.50 -26.91 5.06
C GLU A 164 -77.57 -27.18 3.86
N ALA A 165 -78.12 -27.42 2.67
CA ALA A 165 -77.36 -27.50 1.43
C ALA A 165 -76.50 -26.24 1.19
N ASP A 166 -77.03 -25.04 1.41
CA ASP A 166 -76.27 -23.79 1.26
C ASP A 166 -75.10 -23.67 2.25
N ARG A 167 -75.28 -24.09 3.51
CA ARG A 167 -74.19 -24.15 4.51
C ARG A 167 -73.14 -25.20 4.16
N PHE A 168 -73.52 -26.27 3.46
CA PHE A 168 -72.56 -27.24 2.92
C PHE A 168 -71.82 -26.72 1.69
N ILE A 169 -72.51 -26.05 0.75
CA ILE A 169 -71.87 -25.38 -0.39
C ILE A 169 -70.83 -24.36 0.09
N GLU A 170 -71.19 -23.49 1.04
CA GLU A 170 -70.29 -22.48 1.60
C GLU A 170 -69.04 -23.12 2.24
N ARG A 171 -69.21 -24.21 2.99
CA ARG A 171 -68.09 -24.97 3.58
C ARG A 171 -67.22 -25.60 2.51
N TRP A 172 -67.80 -26.32 1.55
CA TRP A 172 -67.04 -27.03 0.52
C TRP A 172 -66.32 -26.09 -0.45
N SER A 173 -66.87 -24.89 -0.71
CA SER A 173 -66.15 -23.81 -1.41
C SER A 173 -64.94 -23.32 -0.60
N LYS A 174 -65.08 -23.16 0.72
CA LYS A 174 -63.96 -22.82 1.62
C LYS A 174 -62.91 -23.93 1.70
N ASP A 175 -63.34 -25.20 1.71
CA ASP A 175 -62.44 -26.36 1.65
C ASP A 175 -61.66 -26.38 0.32
N ILE A 176 -62.30 -26.08 -0.82
CA ILE A 176 -61.62 -25.92 -2.13
C ILE A 176 -60.63 -24.74 -2.11
N LEU A 177 -60.99 -23.60 -1.52
CA LEU A 177 -60.08 -22.46 -1.36
C LEU A 177 -58.88 -22.80 -0.46
N GLN A 178 -59.07 -23.61 0.59
CA GLN A 178 -57.97 -24.09 1.44
C GLN A 178 -57.03 -25.05 0.70
N LEU A 179 -57.55 -25.89 -0.21
CA LEU A 179 -56.72 -26.71 -1.10
C LEU A 179 -55.99 -25.87 -2.15
N ALA A 180 -56.63 -24.84 -2.69
CA ALA A 180 -55.99 -23.88 -3.60
C ALA A 180 -54.90 -23.04 -2.92
N ASP A 181 -55.09 -22.65 -1.65
CA ASP A 181 -54.06 -21.93 -0.88
C ASP A 181 -52.78 -22.78 -0.75
N GLN A 182 -52.88 -24.10 -0.60
CA GLN A 182 -51.68 -24.97 -0.58
C GLN A 182 -50.84 -24.83 -1.86
N SER A 183 -51.46 -24.71 -3.04
CA SER A 183 -50.75 -24.42 -4.29
C SER A 183 -50.14 -23.02 -4.30
N PHE A 184 -50.85 -22.01 -3.80
CA PHE A 184 -50.33 -20.65 -3.68
C PHE A 184 -49.10 -20.60 -2.75
N GLN A 185 -49.20 -21.17 -1.55
CA GLN A 185 -48.12 -21.28 -0.56
C GLN A 185 -46.92 -22.09 -1.09
N ALA A 186 -47.15 -23.03 -2.01
CA ALA A 186 -46.11 -23.79 -2.70
C ALA A 186 -45.47 -23.05 -3.89
N GLY A 187 -45.81 -21.78 -4.13
CA GLY A 187 -45.24 -20.97 -5.21
C GLY A 187 -45.97 -21.09 -6.55
N LYS A 188 -47.20 -21.61 -6.56
CA LYS A 188 -47.98 -21.87 -7.78
C LYS A 188 -49.26 -21.06 -7.83
N LEU A 189 -49.14 -19.75 -8.05
CA LEU A 189 -50.28 -18.84 -8.15
C LEU A 189 -51.29 -19.31 -9.21
N ASP A 190 -50.84 -19.69 -10.40
CA ASP A 190 -51.75 -20.08 -11.50
C ASP A 190 -52.52 -21.37 -11.19
N GLU A 191 -51.88 -22.38 -10.58
CA GLU A 191 -52.58 -23.60 -10.14
C GLU A 191 -53.58 -23.32 -9.01
N ALA A 192 -53.31 -22.34 -8.13
CA ALA A 192 -54.23 -21.91 -7.08
C ALA A 192 -55.46 -21.20 -7.67
N ILE A 193 -55.26 -20.20 -8.52
CA ILE A 193 -56.35 -19.46 -9.20
C ILE A 193 -57.18 -20.40 -10.07
N ALA A 194 -56.53 -21.27 -10.86
CA ALA A 194 -57.21 -22.27 -11.69
C ALA A 194 -57.86 -23.40 -10.87
N THR A 195 -57.69 -23.44 -9.55
CA THR A 195 -58.39 -24.36 -8.63
C THR A 195 -59.54 -23.67 -7.92
N ALA A 196 -59.34 -22.44 -7.46
CA ALA A 196 -60.37 -21.60 -6.87
C ALA A 196 -61.52 -21.31 -7.86
N THR A 197 -61.19 -20.93 -9.10
CA THR A 197 -62.17 -20.60 -10.16
C THR A 197 -62.99 -21.80 -10.68
N LYS A 198 -62.72 -23.03 -10.19
CA LYS A 198 -63.57 -24.20 -10.47
C LYS A 198 -64.88 -24.18 -9.67
N VAL A 199 -64.96 -23.39 -8.58
CA VAL A 199 -66.21 -23.17 -7.83
C VAL A 199 -67.20 -22.43 -8.74
N PRO A 200 -68.45 -22.92 -8.92
CA PRO A 200 -69.42 -22.25 -9.80
C PRO A 200 -69.75 -20.81 -9.37
N ASN A 201 -69.77 -19.90 -10.34
CA ASN A 201 -69.93 -18.45 -10.14
C ASN A 201 -71.36 -17.97 -9.84
N ASP A 202 -72.35 -18.84 -9.97
CA ASP A 202 -73.75 -18.60 -9.61
C ASP A 202 -74.07 -18.95 -8.13
N LEU A 203 -73.04 -19.26 -7.34
CA LEU A 203 -73.14 -19.57 -5.92
C LEU A 203 -72.81 -18.34 -5.05
N PRO A 204 -73.55 -18.06 -3.97
CA PRO A 204 -73.24 -16.93 -3.07
C PRO A 204 -71.83 -16.96 -2.47
N ALA A 205 -71.21 -18.13 -2.37
CA ALA A 205 -69.85 -18.31 -1.86
C ALA A 205 -68.75 -17.90 -2.87
N TYR A 206 -69.09 -17.54 -4.11
CA TYR A 206 -68.11 -17.16 -5.13
C TYR A 206 -67.48 -15.78 -4.88
N SER A 207 -68.16 -14.86 -4.17
CA SER A 207 -67.55 -13.59 -3.77
C SER A 207 -66.30 -13.78 -2.90
N THR A 208 -66.30 -14.79 -2.02
CA THR A 208 -65.12 -15.18 -1.23
C THR A 208 -64.02 -15.84 -2.09
N VAL A 209 -64.38 -16.39 -3.26
CA VAL A 209 -63.40 -16.91 -4.25
C VAL A 209 -62.70 -15.75 -4.95
N GLU A 210 -63.45 -14.72 -5.36
CA GLU A 210 -62.91 -13.51 -5.98
C GLU A 210 -62.01 -12.74 -5.00
N GLU A 211 -62.48 -12.46 -3.78
CA GLU A 211 -61.72 -11.81 -2.71
C GLU A 211 -60.39 -12.52 -2.40
N GLN A 212 -60.42 -13.85 -2.30
CA GLN A 212 -59.21 -14.64 -2.02
C GLN A 212 -58.23 -14.67 -3.21
N VAL A 213 -58.73 -14.67 -4.45
CA VAL A 213 -57.90 -14.57 -5.66
C VAL A 213 -57.23 -13.20 -5.77
N GLU A 214 -57.96 -12.11 -5.53
CA GLU A 214 -57.39 -10.76 -5.47
C GLU A 214 -56.34 -10.64 -4.36
N LYS A 215 -56.59 -11.23 -3.17
CA LYS A 215 -55.61 -11.29 -2.07
C LYS A 215 -54.33 -11.99 -2.51
N TRP A 216 -54.40 -13.18 -3.13
CA TRP A 216 -53.23 -13.90 -3.62
C TRP A 216 -52.46 -13.11 -4.69
N GLN A 217 -53.14 -12.52 -5.66
CA GLN A 217 -52.52 -11.69 -6.71
C GLN A 217 -51.82 -10.47 -6.13
N SER A 218 -52.45 -9.78 -5.17
CA SER A 218 -51.86 -8.63 -4.47
C SER A 218 -50.60 -8.99 -3.69
N ILE A 219 -50.63 -10.11 -2.94
CA ILE A 219 -49.46 -10.62 -2.21
C ILE A 219 -48.33 -10.98 -3.19
N TRP A 220 -48.66 -11.66 -4.30
CA TRP A 220 -47.67 -12.07 -5.30
C TRP A 220 -47.01 -10.88 -5.99
N SER A 221 -47.80 -9.94 -6.49
CA SER A 221 -47.30 -8.70 -7.13
C SER A 221 -46.40 -7.90 -6.19
N LYS A 222 -46.75 -7.81 -4.90
CA LYS A 222 -45.94 -7.16 -3.87
C LYS A 222 -44.61 -7.89 -3.62
N ALA A 223 -44.60 -9.22 -3.60
CA ALA A 223 -43.40 -10.02 -3.38
C ALA A 223 -42.44 -9.95 -4.58
N GLU A 224 -42.99 -10.07 -5.79
CA GLU A 224 -42.28 -9.89 -7.06
C GLU A 224 -41.64 -8.49 -7.14
N GLY A 225 -42.39 -7.43 -6.81
CA GLY A 225 -41.87 -6.06 -6.77
C GLY A 225 -40.70 -5.88 -5.80
N ILE A 226 -40.78 -6.47 -4.60
CA ILE A 226 -39.67 -6.46 -3.62
C ILE A 226 -38.43 -7.17 -4.17
N TYR A 227 -38.60 -8.27 -4.90
CA TYR A 227 -37.51 -9.04 -5.50
C TYR A 227 -36.84 -8.23 -6.64
N GLN A 228 -37.64 -7.61 -7.51
CA GLN A 228 -37.13 -6.76 -8.60
C GLN A 228 -36.46 -5.47 -8.09
N GLU A 229 -37.00 -4.84 -7.03
CA GLU A 229 -36.32 -3.75 -6.29
C GLU A 229 -34.92 -4.21 -5.83
N ALA A 230 -34.82 -5.40 -5.23
CA ALA A 230 -33.55 -5.92 -4.70
C ALA A 230 -32.52 -6.17 -5.81
N GLU A 231 -32.92 -6.75 -6.96
CA GLU A 231 -32.04 -6.86 -8.12
C GLU A 231 -31.58 -5.50 -8.66
N GLY A 232 -32.44 -4.48 -8.62
CA GLY A 232 -32.11 -3.12 -9.01
C GLY A 232 -30.99 -2.51 -8.16
N GLU A 233 -31.07 -2.70 -6.84
CA GLU A 233 -30.02 -2.29 -5.89
C GLU A 233 -28.71 -3.08 -6.10
N LEU A 234 -28.78 -4.38 -6.41
CA LEU A 234 -27.59 -5.19 -6.73
C LEU A 234 -26.83 -4.69 -7.96
N ARG A 235 -27.53 -4.33 -9.05
CA ARG A 235 -26.91 -3.74 -10.25
C ARG A 235 -26.20 -2.41 -9.95
N GLN A 236 -26.67 -1.66 -8.94
CA GLN A 236 -26.07 -0.41 -8.48
C GLN A 236 -24.92 -0.58 -7.47
N ARG A 237 -24.67 -1.82 -6.98
CA ARG A 237 -23.73 -2.19 -5.90
C ARG A 237 -24.18 -1.82 -4.48
N ASN A 238 -25.48 -1.65 -4.27
CA ASN A 238 -26.08 -1.27 -2.99
C ASN A 238 -26.47 -2.51 -2.15
N TRP A 239 -25.48 -3.30 -1.74
CA TRP A 239 -25.67 -4.61 -1.06
C TRP A 239 -26.58 -4.53 0.17
N GLN A 240 -26.44 -3.47 0.97
CA GLN A 240 -27.22 -3.27 2.18
C GLN A 240 -28.70 -3.00 1.85
N SER A 241 -29.00 -2.24 0.79
CA SER A 241 -30.37 -2.01 0.32
C SER A 241 -31.00 -3.31 -0.15
N ALA A 242 -30.29 -4.09 -0.98
CA ALA A 242 -30.76 -5.38 -1.47
C ALA A 242 -31.06 -6.39 -0.34
N PHE A 243 -30.23 -6.42 0.71
CA PHE A 243 -30.48 -7.26 1.89
C PHE A 243 -31.65 -6.76 2.76
N MET A 244 -31.79 -5.44 2.94
CA MET A 244 -32.96 -4.86 3.60
C MET A 244 -34.26 -5.07 2.81
N LEU A 245 -34.15 -5.26 1.49
CA LEU A 245 -35.26 -5.65 0.61
C LEU A 245 -35.59 -7.13 0.73
N SER A 246 -34.60 -8.05 0.67
CA SER A 246 -34.84 -9.48 0.87
C SER A 246 -35.51 -9.76 2.22
N ALA A 247 -35.11 -9.06 3.28
CA ALA A 247 -35.75 -9.13 4.60
C ALA A 247 -37.24 -8.71 4.62
N LYS A 248 -37.75 -7.98 3.61
CA LYS A 248 -39.20 -7.73 3.46
C LYS A 248 -39.96 -9.00 3.03
N LEU A 249 -39.33 -9.92 2.28
CA LEU A 249 -39.97 -11.16 1.81
C LEU A 249 -40.40 -12.09 2.96
N LEU A 250 -39.67 -12.08 4.08
CA LEU A 250 -40.02 -12.78 5.32
C LEU A 250 -41.37 -12.34 5.93
N ARG A 251 -41.94 -11.23 5.45
CA ARG A 251 -43.23 -10.65 5.91
C ARG A 251 -44.32 -10.70 4.83
N VAL A 252 -44.07 -11.43 3.74
CA VAL A 252 -45.06 -11.75 2.72
C VAL A 252 -45.89 -12.93 3.23
N ASP A 253 -47.21 -12.86 3.09
CA ASP A 253 -48.17 -13.91 3.49
C ASP A 253 -48.17 -15.08 2.47
N ASN A 254 -46.97 -15.58 2.14
CA ASN A 254 -46.73 -16.67 1.20
C ASN A 254 -45.41 -17.40 1.54
N LYS A 255 -45.49 -18.70 1.80
CA LYS A 255 -44.35 -19.52 2.24
C LYS A 255 -43.24 -19.62 1.19
N TYR A 256 -43.55 -19.83 -0.09
CA TYR A 256 -42.55 -19.90 -1.17
C TYR A 256 -41.73 -18.62 -1.28
N TRP A 257 -42.37 -17.45 -1.17
CA TRP A 257 -41.67 -16.16 -1.14
C TRP A 257 -40.85 -15.98 0.14
N ALA A 258 -41.41 -16.32 1.30
CA ALA A 258 -40.75 -16.18 2.60
C ALA A 258 -39.61 -17.19 2.86
N THR A 259 -39.54 -18.32 2.14
CA THR A 259 -38.42 -19.28 2.25
C THR A 259 -37.61 -19.40 0.97
N THR A 260 -38.20 -19.89 -0.13
CA THR A 260 -37.44 -20.32 -1.31
C THR A 260 -36.84 -19.14 -2.07
N LYS A 261 -37.65 -18.12 -2.37
CA LYS A 261 -37.15 -16.90 -3.05
C LYS A 261 -36.31 -16.02 -2.14
N TYR A 262 -36.57 -16.02 -0.83
CA TYR A 262 -35.71 -15.37 0.16
C TYR A 262 -34.29 -15.99 0.20
N ASP A 263 -34.19 -17.32 0.27
CA ASP A 263 -32.89 -18.03 0.27
C ASP A 263 -32.15 -17.87 -1.07
N GLU A 264 -32.87 -17.92 -2.20
CA GLU A 264 -32.34 -17.66 -3.53
C GLU A 264 -31.73 -16.25 -3.65
N LEU A 265 -32.52 -15.23 -3.27
CA LEU A 265 -32.10 -13.83 -3.30
C LEU A 265 -30.90 -13.57 -2.36
N ASN A 266 -30.87 -14.18 -1.17
CA ASN A 266 -29.74 -14.01 -0.25
C ASN A 266 -28.44 -14.65 -0.76
N ARG A 267 -28.52 -15.79 -1.46
CA ARG A 267 -27.35 -16.37 -2.15
C ARG A 267 -26.86 -15.44 -3.26
N ILE A 268 -27.78 -14.90 -4.05
CA ILE A 268 -27.48 -13.91 -5.10
C ILE A 268 -26.82 -12.65 -4.50
N ILE A 269 -27.35 -12.11 -3.41
CA ILE A 269 -26.76 -10.95 -2.69
C ILE A 269 -25.35 -11.28 -2.18
N ALA A 270 -25.13 -12.47 -1.62
CA ALA A 270 -23.82 -12.89 -1.13
C ALA A 270 -22.77 -12.98 -2.26
N THR A 271 -23.09 -13.65 -3.36
CA THR A 271 -22.19 -13.75 -4.52
C THR A 271 -21.96 -12.39 -5.19
N ALA A 272 -23.00 -11.58 -5.39
CA ALA A 272 -22.87 -10.25 -5.98
C ALA A 272 -22.02 -9.30 -5.10
N ARG A 273 -22.10 -9.44 -3.77
CA ARG A 273 -21.21 -8.74 -2.84
C ARG A 273 -19.76 -9.24 -2.95
N GLU A 274 -19.52 -10.55 -2.98
CA GLU A 274 -18.17 -11.12 -3.10
C GLU A 274 -17.49 -10.66 -4.39
N ASP A 275 -18.19 -10.73 -5.52
CA ASP A 275 -17.72 -10.19 -6.80
C ASP A 275 -17.56 -8.66 -6.74
N GLY A 276 -18.43 -7.97 -6.00
CA GLY A 276 -18.34 -6.54 -5.73
C GLY A 276 -17.06 -6.13 -5.00
N GLU A 277 -16.63 -6.95 -4.04
CA GLU A 277 -15.37 -6.78 -3.31
C GLU A 277 -14.16 -7.09 -4.21
N LYS A 278 -14.24 -8.09 -5.11
CA LYS A 278 -13.24 -8.33 -6.17
C LYS A 278 -13.12 -7.13 -7.11
N LEU A 279 -14.24 -6.59 -7.58
CA LEU A 279 -14.27 -5.44 -8.49
C LEU A 279 -13.75 -4.17 -7.80
N ALA A 280 -14.07 -3.96 -6.52
CA ALA A 280 -13.52 -2.86 -5.73
C ALA A 280 -12.00 -2.98 -5.50
N LYS A 281 -11.48 -4.20 -5.32
CA LYS A 281 -10.02 -4.46 -5.29
C LYS A 281 -9.37 -4.16 -6.65
N ALA A 282 -10.00 -4.56 -7.76
CA ALA A 282 -9.54 -4.19 -9.10
C ALA A 282 -9.52 -2.66 -9.28
N ASP A 283 -10.57 -1.97 -8.86
CA ASP A 283 -10.72 -0.51 -8.94
C ASP A 283 -9.67 0.24 -8.11
N SER A 284 -9.11 -0.37 -7.05
CA SER A 284 -8.00 0.20 -6.27
C SER A 284 -6.61 -0.12 -6.85
N LEU A 285 -6.37 -1.36 -7.27
CA LEU A 285 -5.15 -1.76 -7.97
C LEU A 285 -4.94 -0.98 -9.27
N ALA A 286 -6.01 -0.74 -10.03
CA ALA A 286 -6.02 0.10 -11.23
C ALA A 286 -5.86 1.61 -10.95
N LYS A 287 -5.61 2.03 -9.70
CA LYS A 287 -5.26 3.43 -9.34
C LYS A 287 -3.82 3.57 -8.84
N SER A 288 -3.05 2.48 -8.80
CA SER A 288 -1.65 2.44 -8.34
C SER A 288 -0.66 3.18 -9.24
N GLY A 289 -0.91 3.21 -10.55
CA GLY A 289 0.09 3.60 -11.55
C GLY A 289 1.17 2.55 -11.81
N VAL A 290 0.99 1.31 -11.34
CA VAL A 290 1.94 0.18 -11.53
C VAL A 290 1.34 -0.82 -12.51
N ALA A 291 2.06 -1.14 -13.59
CA ALA A 291 1.59 -1.98 -14.68
C ALA A 291 1.06 -3.35 -14.20
N ASP A 292 1.86 -4.08 -13.42
CA ASP A 292 1.52 -5.40 -12.88
C ASP A 292 0.23 -5.39 -12.06
N GLN A 293 -0.03 -4.30 -11.32
CA GLN A 293 -1.23 -4.13 -10.50
C GLN A 293 -2.45 -3.77 -11.37
N ILE A 294 -2.27 -2.99 -12.43
CA ILE A 294 -3.35 -2.76 -13.41
C ILE A 294 -3.68 -4.06 -14.16
N LEU A 295 -2.68 -4.90 -14.45
CA LEU A 295 -2.88 -6.23 -15.02
C LEU A 295 -3.59 -7.19 -14.03
N GLU A 296 -3.27 -7.14 -12.74
CA GLU A 296 -4.04 -7.86 -11.70
C GLU A 296 -5.49 -7.36 -11.63
N ALA A 297 -5.72 -6.05 -11.76
CA ALA A 297 -7.05 -5.46 -11.80
C ALA A 297 -7.89 -5.95 -12.99
N ILE A 298 -7.28 -6.08 -14.18
CA ILE A 298 -7.93 -6.66 -15.36
C ILE A 298 -8.31 -8.11 -15.07
N LYS A 299 -7.37 -8.94 -14.60
CA LYS A 299 -7.61 -10.37 -14.25
C LYS A 299 -8.69 -10.56 -13.16
N LEU A 300 -8.77 -9.64 -12.19
CA LEU A 300 -9.83 -9.66 -11.18
C LEU A 300 -11.20 -9.32 -11.78
N ALA A 301 -11.28 -8.36 -12.71
CA ALA A 301 -12.51 -8.02 -13.40
C ALA A 301 -12.96 -9.14 -14.38
N GLU A 302 -12.02 -9.81 -15.04
CA GLU A 302 -12.26 -11.02 -15.86
C GLU A 302 -12.80 -12.19 -15.04
N SER A 303 -12.38 -12.32 -13.77
CA SER A 303 -12.75 -13.45 -12.91
C SER A 303 -14.22 -13.44 -12.43
N ILE A 304 -14.96 -12.36 -12.72
CA ILE A 304 -16.36 -12.19 -12.33
C ILE A 304 -17.27 -12.98 -13.29
N SER A 305 -18.12 -13.85 -12.73
CA SER A 305 -18.99 -14.73 -13.52
C SER A 305 -19.97 -13.95 -14.39
N PRO A 306 -20.25 -14.37 -15.63
CA PRO A 306 -21.35 -13.84 -16.46
C PRO A 306 -22.74 -13.93 -15.80
N THR A 307 -22.92 -14.76 -14.77
CA THR A 307 -24.14 -14.86 -13.96
C THR A 307 -24.25 -13.79 -12.85
N SER A 308 -23.24 -12.95 -12.68
CA SER A 308 -23.15 -11.97 -11.60
C SER A 308 -23.78 -10.62 -12.01
N TYR A 309 -24.53 -10.00 -11.10
CA TYR A 309 -25.29 -8.76 -11.36
C TYR A 309 -24.39 -7.54 -11.67
N ILE A 310 -23.08 -7.65 -11.44
CA ILE A 310 -22.08 -6.63 -11.80
C ILE A 310 -21.21 -7.00 -12.99
N TYR A 311 -21.42 -8.14 -13.65
CA TYR A 311 -20.60 -8.59 -14.78
C TYR A 311 -20.47 -7.51 -15.85
N GLN A 312 -21.59 -6.89 -16.25
CA GLN A 312 -21.60 -5.76 -17.18
C GLN A 312 -20.68 -4.62 -16.69
N LYS A 313 -20.73 -4.25 -15.41
CA LYS A 313 -19.90 -3.19 -14.83
C LYS A 313 -18.40 -3.54 -14.83
N ALA A 314 -18.06 -4.83 -14.71
CA ALA A 314 -16.69 -5.31 -14.86
C ALA A 314 -16.21 -5.23 -16.32
N GLN A 315 -17.04 -5.67 -17.28
CA GLN A 315 -16.73 -5.56 -18.71
C GLN A 315 -16.59 -4.10 -19.17
N GLU A 316 -17.40 -3.18 -18.63
CA GLU A 316 -17.24 -1.73 -18.86
C GLU A 316 -15.92 -1.15 -18.33
N LEU A 317 -15.27 -1.80 -17.35
CA LEU A 317 -14.04 -1.33 -16.70
C LEU A 317 -12.75 -1.93 -17.28
N ILE A 318 -12.79 -3.14 -17.87
CA ILE A 318 -11.61 -3.79 -18.47
C ILE A 318 -10.92 -2.89 -19.54
N PRO A 319 -11.63 -2.28 -20.51
CA PRO A 319 -11.03 -1.33 -21.45
C PRO A 319 -10.44 -0.09 -20.78
N GLN A 320 -11.05 0.39 -19.68
CA GLN A 320 -10.56 1.56 -18.93
C GLN A 320 -9.26 1.25 -18.18
N TYR A 321 -9.10 0.02 -17.68
CA TYR A 321 -7.86 -0.44 -17.08
C TYR A 321 -6.77 -0.63 -18.14
N GLY A 322 -7.10 -1.21 -19.30
CA GLY A 322 -6.19 -1.31 -20.45
C GLY A 322 -5.68 0.06 -20.91
N ARG A 323 -6.55 1.09 -20.98
CA ARG A 323 -6.13 2.43 -21.38
C ARG A 323 -5.17 3.07 -20.38
N LYS A 324 -5.32 2.84 -19.07
CA LYS A 324 -4.34 3.28 -18.07
C LYS A 324 -2.95 2.64 -18.27
N MET A 325 -2.87 1.43 -18.84
CA MET A 325 -1.59 0.83 -19.21
C MET A 325 -0.97 1.51 -20.43
N LEU A 326 -1.77 1.89 -21.44
CA LEU A 326 -1.31 2.74 -22.56
C LEU A 326 -0.83 4.11 -22.07
N ASP A 327 -1.59 4.77 -21.17
CA ASP A 327 -1.21 6.07 -20.59
C ASP A 327 0.12 5.97 -19.81
N LEU A 328 0.29 4.91 -19.02
CA LEU A 328 1.52 4.63 -18.28
C LEU A 328 2.72 4.36 -19.23
N ALA A 329 2.49 3.65 -20.33
CA ALA A 329 3.50 3.40 -21.34
C ALA A 329 3.88 4.67 -22.12
N GLN A 330 2.93 5.53 -22.49
CA GLN A 330 3.22 6.83 -23.10
C GLN A 330 4.05 7.69 -22.14
N ALA A 331 3.71 7.71 -20.85
CA ALA A 331 4.50 8.39 -19.81
C ALA A 331 5.89 7.78 -19.52
N LYS A 332 6.17 6.56 -20.02
CA LYS A 332 7.51 5.96 -20.10
C LYS A 332 8.24 6.38 -21.39
N LEU A 333 7.56 6.29 -22.53
CA LEU A 333 8.08 6.68 -23.84
C LEU A 333 8.50 8.16 -23.88
N ASP A 334 7.71 9.05 -23.29
CA ASP A 334 8.01 10.49 -23.15
C ASP A 334 9.31 10.77 -22.36
N LYS A 335 9.70 9.84 -21.48
CA LYS A 335 10.95 9.89 -20.69
C LYS A 335 12.12 9.20 -21.39
N ARG A 336 11.94 8.79 -22.65
CA ARG A 336 12.83 7.94 -23.46
C ARG A 336 13.05 6.51 -22.97
N ASP A 337 12.14 6.02 -22.14
CA ASP A 337 12.15 4.64 -21.63
C ASP A 337 11.25 3.75 -22.52
N ALA A 338 11.68 3.57 -23.78
CA ALA A 338 10.93 2.80 -24.77
C ALA A 338 10.83 1.32 -24.42
N ASP A 339 11.87 0.75 -23.79
CA ASP A 339 11.88 -0.68 -23.45
C ASP A 339 10.81 -0.98 -22.39
N THR A 340 10.74 -0.21 -21.29
CA THR A 340 9.63 -0.38 -20.33
C THR A 340 8.28 -0.02 -20.95
N ALA A 341 8.22 0.95 -21.86
CA ALA A 341 6.97 1.31 -22.53
C ALA A 341 6.41 0.15 -23.37
N LEU A 342 7.26 -0.50 -24.16
CA LEU A 342 6.90 -1.67 -24.98
C LEU A 342 6.51 -2.87 -24.10
N ASP A 343 7.25 -3.12 -23.02
CA ASP A 343 6.96 -4.24 -22.10
C ASP A 343 5.65 -4.04 -21.33
N ILE A 344 5.22 -2.80 -21.06
CA ILE A 344 3.89 -2.51 -20.50
C ILE A 344 2.79 -2.72 -21.53
N VAL A 345 2.97 -2.23 -22.77
CA VAL A 345 1.93 -2.34 -23.82
C VAL A 345 1.72 -3.79 -24.27
N ARG A 346 2.79 -4.60 -24.33
CA ARG A 346 2.72 -6.04 -24.66
C ARG A 346 1.99 -6.89 -23.60
N GLN A 347 1.69 -6.33 -22.42
CA GLN A 347 0.90 -7.00 -21.38
C GLN A 347 -0.61 -6.70 -21.46
N ILE A 348 -1.05 -5.80 -22.34
CA ILE A 348 -2.46 -5.36 -22.41
C ILE A 348 -3.32 -6.44 -23.12
N PRO A 349 -4.29 -7.08 -22.43
CA PRO A 349 -5.02 -8.21 -23.00
C PRO A 349 -5.98 -7.83 -24.14
N GLU A 350 -6.30 -8.81 -25.00
CA GLU A 350 -7.13 -8.60 -26.21
C GLU A 350 -8.56 -8.13 -25.89
N ASN A 351 -9.15 -8.64 -24.81
CA ASN A 351 -10.52 -8.30 -24.37
C ASN A 351 -10.70 -6.83 -23.95
N THR A 352 -9.62 -6.06 -23.80
CA THR A 352 -9.69 -4.60 -23.61
C THR A 352 -10.22 -3.87 -24.85
N GLY A 353 -10.17 -4.52 -26.02
CA GLY A 353 -10.54 -3.90 -27.31
C GLY A 353 -9.51 -2.91 -27.86
N LEU A 354 -8.35 -2.78 -27.19
CA LEU A 354 -7.35 -1.75 -27.49
C LEU A 354 -6.26 -2.20 -28.47
N GLN A 355 -6.36 -3.39 -29.07
CA GLN A 355 -5.26 -4.01 -29.82
C GLN A 355 -4.76 -3.16 -31.01
N THR A 356 -5.65 -2.39 -31.65
CA THR A 356 -5.28 -1.38 -32.67
C THR A 356 -4.40 -0.27 -32.10
N GLU A 357 -4.70 0.23 -30.91
CA GLU A 357 -3.94 1.29 -30.23
C GLU A 357 -2.61 0.76 -29.65
N VAL A 358 -2.61 -0.51 -29.21
CA VAL A 358 -1.41 -1.28 -28.80
C VAL A 358 -0.43 -1.42 -29.97
N GLU A 359 -0.92 -1.81 -31.16
CA GLU A 359 -0.13 -1.92 -32.40
C GLU A 359 0.43 -0.56 -32.87
N ASP A 360 -0.43 0.48 -32.90
CA ASP A 360 -0.05 1.87 -33.22
C ASP A 360 1.03 2.39 -32.26
N PHE A 361 0.89 2.09 -30.96
CA PHE A 361 1.87 2.48 -29.95
C PHE A 361 3.20 1.77 -30.16
N ILE A 362 3.20 0.45 -30.38
CA ILE A 362 4.44 -0.33 -30.60
C ILE A 362 5.20 0.21 -31.82
N SER A 363 4.50 0.44 -32.93
CA SER A 363 5.10 0.95 -34.18
C SER A 363 5.77 2.32 -33.98
N LEU A 364 5.10 3.26 -33.28
CA LEU A 364 5.69 4.55 -32.96
C LEU A 364 6.79 4.49 -31.90
N ALA A 365 6.67 3.61 -30.90
CA ALA A 365 7.65 3.46 -29.84
C ALA A 365 8.97 2.88 -30.36
N GLU A 366 8.91 1.86 -31.21
CA GLU A 366 10.10 1.28 -31.84
C GLU A 366 10.76 2.27 -32.81
N ALA A 367 9.97 3.01 -33.62
CA ALA A 367 10.48 4.09 -34.46
C ALA A 367 11.19 5.19 -33.64
N GLN A 368 10.58 5.64 -32.53
CA GLN A 368 11.20 6.62 -31.66
C GLN A 368 12.48 6.09 -30.99
N ARG A 369 12.52 4.82 -30.57
CA ARG A 369 13.71 4.18 -30.01
C ARG A 369 14.87 4.19 -31.02
N SER A 370 14.60 3.88 -32.28
CA SER A 370 15.58 3.95 -33.38
C SER A 370 16.11 5.38 -33.60
N ALA A 371 15.22 6.39 -33.58
CA ALA A 371 15.62 7.79 -33.75
C ALA A 371 16.50 8.32 -32.60
N TRP A 372 16.31 7.85 -31.37
CA TRP A 372 17.08 8.32 -30.21
C TRP A 372 18.53 7.87 -30.19
N LEU A 373 18.93 6.90 -31.04
CA LEU A 373 20.33 6.60 -31.32
C LEU A 373 21.06 7.83 -31.88
N GLY A 374 20.34 8.72 -32.58
CA GLY A 374 20.86 9.98 -33.09
C GLY A 374 21.88 9.86 -34.23
N THR A 375 22.04 8.65 -34.80
CA THR A 375 22.80 8.38 -36.01
C THR A 375 21.91 8.50 -37.25
N ILE A 376 22.52 8.65 -38.43
CA ILE A 376 21.81 8.65 -39.72
C ILE A 376 21.01 7.33 -39.88
N ASP A 377 21.65 6.19 -39.63
CA ASP A 377 21.03 4.86 -39.76
C ASP A 377 19.84 4.68 -38.80
N GLY A 378 19.95 5.19 -37.57
CA GLY A 378 18.87 5.16 -36.58
C GLY A 378 17.68 6.02 -36.99
N LEU A 379 17.93 7.21 -37.54
CA LEU A 379 16.89 8.09 -38.10
C LEU A 379 16.24 7.51 -39.37
N GLN A 380 17.02 6.87 -40.25
CA GLN A 380 16.48 6.16 -41.42
C GLN A 380 15.61 4.97 -41.02
N THR A 381 16.03 4.20 -40.01
CA THR A 381 15.26 3.08 -39.45
C THR A 381 13.98 3.60 -38.79
N ALA A 382 14.03 4.71 -38.05
CA ALA A 382 12.86 5.35 -37.48
C ALA A 382 11.84 5.78 -38.55
N ILE A 383 12.32 6.39 -39.64
CA ILE A 383 11.48 6.80 -40.77
C ILE A 383 10.83 5.57 -41.41
N SER A 384 11.59 4.50 -41.70
CA SER A 384 11.04 3.31 -42.38
C SER A 384 10.09 2.49 -41.49
N GLN A 385 10.23 2.54 -40.16
CA GLN A 385 9.27 2.01 -39.21
C GLN A 385 7.99 2.86 -39.18
N ALA A 386 8.09 4.18 -39.03
CA ALA A 386 6.93 5.05 -38.98
C ALA A 386 6.16 5.14 -40.31
N GLN A 387 6.83 4.90 -41.46
CA GLN A 387 6.20 4.83 -42.78
C GLN A 387 5.30 3.60 -42.99
N GLN A 388 5.34 2.60 -42.11
CA GLN A 388 4.47 1.41 -42.17
C GLN A 388 3.07 1.67 -41.57
N ILE A 389 2.90 2.80 -40.87
CA ILE A 389 1.61 3.22 -40.29
C ILE A 389 0.70 3.70 -41.42
N ASP A 390 -0.43 3.02 -41.61
CA ASP A 390 -1.40 3.33 -42.66
C ASP A 390 -2.13 4.67 -42.43
N ALA A 391 -2.54 5.33 -43.51
CA ALA A 391 -3.19 6.64 -43.49
C ALA A 391 -4.58 6.66 -42.82
N SER A 392 -5.21 5.51 -42.58
CA SER A 392 -6.46 5.39 -41.82
C SER A 392 -6.26 5.34 -40.29
N ARG A 393 -5.02 5.18 -39.80
CA ARG A 393 -4.71 5.01 -38.37
C ARG A 393 -4.72 6.36 -37.65
N ALA A 394 -5.27 6.40 -36.44
CA ALA A 394 -5.42 7.63 -35.67
C ALA A 394 -4.07 8.30 -35.29
N VAL A 395 -2.97 7.54 -35.32
CA VAL A 395 -1.62 8.06 -35.05
C VAL A 395 -0.85 8.52 -36.30
N TYR A 396 -1.43 8.45 -37.50
CA TYR A 396 -0.74 8.75 -38.76
C TYR A 396 -0.14 10.17 -38.81
N ASP A 397 -0.89 11.19 -38.40
CA ASP A 397 -0.38 12.58 -38.39
C ASP A 397 0.82 12.74 -37.43
N LYS A 398 0.81 12.04 -36.29
CA LYS A 398 1.93 11.98 -35.34
C LYS A 398 3.15 11.28 -35.97
N ALA A 399 2.93 10.24 -36.76
CA ALA A 399 3.98 9.57 -37.53
C ALA A 399 4.59 10.50 -38.60
N GLN A 400 3.76 11.20 -39.40
CA GLN A 400 4.26 12.12 -40.44
C GLN A 400 5.03 13.32 -39.86
N GLN A 401 4.59 13.87 -38.73
CA GLN A 401 5.32 14.93 -38.01
C GLN A 401 6.70 14.45 -37.53
N LEU A 402 6.80 13.21 -37.04
CA LEU A 402 8.07 12.60 -36.64
C LEU A 402 8.98 12.33 -37.84
N ILE A 403 8.44 11.77 -38.94
CA ILE A 403 9.17 11.53 -40.19
C ILE A 403 9.77 12.83 -40.74
N ALA A 404 8.97 13.89 -40.89
CA ALA A 404 9.43 15.17 -41.41
C ALA A 404 10.54 15.79 -40.54
N ARG A 405 10.45 15.61 -39.21
CA ARG A 405 11.51 16.01 -38.28
C ARG A 405 12.78 15.18 -38.45
N TRP A 406 12.67 13.86 -38.57
CA TRP A 406 13.83 12.97 -38.69
C TRP A 406 14.55 13.12 -40.04
N GLN A 407 13.81 13.36 -41.12
CA GLN A 407 14.38 13.68 -42.44
C GLN A 407 15.27 14.93 -42.37
N LEU A 408 14.83 15.96 -41.65
CA LEU A 408 15.62 17.16 -41.38
C LEU A 408 16.82 16.85 -40.47
N GLU A 409 16.64 16.11 -39.36
CA GLU A 409 17.76 15.75 -38.47
C GLU A 409 18.87 14.92 -39.17
N ILE A 410 18.56 14.14 -40.23
CA ILE A 410 19.57 13.39 -41.00
C ILE A 410 20.62 14.32 -41.65
N GLU A 411 20.20 15.46 -42.21
CA GLU A 411 21.13 16.38 -42.87
C GLU A 411 22.09 17.01 -41.84
N ASP A 412 21.56 17.42 -40.69
CA ASP A 412 22.35 18.06 -39.65
C ASP A 412 23.25 17.07 -38.88
N VAL A 413 22.83 15.81 -38.70
CA VAL A 413 23.73 14.76 -38.19
C VAL A 413 24.89 14.53 -39.15
N ALA A 414 24.65 14.47 -40.47
CA ALA A 414 25.73 14.36 -41.46
C ALA A 414 26.69 15.57 -41.42
N ARG A 415 26.16 16.79 -41.17
CA ARG A 415 26.97 18.01 -40.96
C ARG A 415 27.79 17.93 -39.67
N LEU A 416 27.22 17.41 -38.58
CA LEU A 416 27.91 17.21 -37.30
C LEU A 416 29.00 16.14 -37.38
N ASP A 417 28.77 15.02 -38.07
CA ASP A 417 29.76 13.96 -38.22
C ASP A 417 30.93 14.41 -39.08
N LYS A 418 30.67 15.12 -40.19
CA LYS A 418 31.73 15.79 -40.95
C LYS A 418 32.51 16.81 -40.10
N ALA A 419 31.83 17.57 -39.24
CA ALA A 419 32.49 18.49 -38.31
C ALA A 419 33.36 17.75 -37.28
N ARG A 420 32.90 16.60 -36.75
CA ARG A 420 33.68 15.72 -35.87
C ARG A 420 34.94 15.19 -36.56
N THR A 421 34.85 14.74 -37.81
CA THR A 421 36.01 14.26 -38.60
C THR A 421 37.03 15.36 -38.90
N LEU A 422 36.58 16.60 -39.09
CA LEU A 422 37.48 17.76 -39.20
C LEU A 422 38.17 18.01 -37.84
N ALA A 423 37.39 18.15 -36.77
CA ALA A 423 37.93 18.43 -35.43
C ALA A 423 38.92 17.35 -34.94
N SER A 424 38.72 16.07 -35.28
CA SER A 424 39.63 14.98 -34.87
C SER A 424 41.06 15.10 -35.42
N GLN A 425 41.32 16.02 -36.35
CA GLN A 425 42.67 16.32 -36.84
C GLN A 425 43.43 17.31 -35.93
N GLY A 426 42.73 18.00 -35.02
CA GLY A 426 43.32 18.80 -33.94
C GLY A 426 44.05 20.09 -34.35
N THR A 427 44.20 20.38 -35.65
CA THR A 427 44.82 21.65 -36.07
C THR A 427 43.85 22.81 -35.93
N ILE A 428 44.37 24.04 -35.76
CA ILE A 428 43.55 25.26 -35.73
C ILE A 428 42.71 25.39 -37.01
N SER A 429 43.25 24.98 -38.16
CA SER A 429 42.53 25.00 -39.45
C SER A 429 41.30 24.10 -39.37
N ASP A 430 41.48 22.83 -39.00
CA ASP A 430 40.42 21.83 -39.08
C ASP A 430 39.39 21.99 -37.97
N LEU A 431 39.80 22.46 -36.78
CA LEU A 431 38.90 22.92 -35.73
C LEU A 431 38.07 24.13 -36.18
N SER A 432 38.68 25.10 -36.88
CA SER A 432 37.91 26.24 -37.44
C SER A 432 36.93 25.80 -38.53
N ALA A 433 37.30 24.83 -39.37
CA ALA A 433 36.43 24.23 -40.36
C ALA A 433 35.29 23.42 -39.72
N ALA A 434 35.55 22.71 -38.62
CA ALA A 434 34.55 21.99 -37.83
C ALA A 434 33.52 22.95 -37.20
N ILE A 435 34.00 24.04 -36.58
CA ILE A 435 33.16 25.14 -36.06
C ILE A 435 32.28 25.69 -37.19
N ALA A 436 32.86 25.97 -38.37
CA ALA A 436 32.10 26.47 -39.51
C ALA A 436 31.06 25.46 -40.02
N GLN A 437 31.36 24.16 -40.11
CA GLN A 437 30.37 23.14 -40.49
C GLN A 437 29.21 23.06 -39.48
N ALA A 438 29.49 23.10 -38.17
CA ALA A 438 28.45 23.10 -37.14
C ALA A 438 27.62 24.40 -37.11
N GLN A 439 28.20 25.55 -37.48
CA GLN A 439 27.48 26.83 -37.57
C GLN A 439 26.52 26.92 -38.77
N LEU A 440 26.59 26.00 -39.74
CA LEU A 440 25.60 25.90 -40.82
C LEU A 440 24.23 25.35 -40.35
N ILE A 441 24.17 24.73 -39.17
CA ILE A 441 22.96 24.10 -38.62
C ILE A 441 22.03 25.20 -38.07
N PRO A 442 20.82 25.40 -38.62
CA PRO A 442 19.96 26.53 -38.27
C PRO A 442 19.58 26.58 -36.79
N THR A 443 19.38 27.78 -36.23
CA THR A 443 19.18 27.97 -34.78
C THR A 443 17.95 27.29 -34.18
N GLY A 444 16.90 27.09 -35.00
CA GLY A 444 15.67 26.37 -34.65
C GLY A 444 15.67 24.88 -35.02
N ASN A 445 16.78 24.34 -35.52
CA ASN A 445 16.93 22.92 -35.84
C ASN A 445 17.00 22.07 -34.56
N PRO A 446 16.44 20.84 -34.51
CA PRO A 446 16.57 19.97 -33.34
C PRO A 446 18.03 19.69 -32.91
N ARG A 447 18.96 19.65 -33.86
CA ARG A 447 20.41 19.44 -33.63
C ARG A 447 21.16 20.72 -33.27
N ALA A 448 20.50 21.88 -33.27
CA ALA A 448 21.17 23.16 -33.03
C ALA A 448 21.80 23.28 -31.62
N SER A 449 21.29 22.56 -30.61
CA SER A 449 21.92 22.54 -29.27
C SER A 449 23.24 21.77 -29.30
N GLU A 450 23.23 20.58 -29.91
CA GLU A 450 24.39 19.72 -30.11
C GLU A 450 25.48 20.43 -30.95
N ALA A 451 25.07 21.13 -32.02
CA ALA A 451 25.95 21.94 -32.87
C ALA A 451 26.65 23.07 -32.10
N ARG A 452 25.91 23.87 -31.33
CA ARG A 452 26.48 24.96 -30.51
C ARG A 452 27.45 24.42 -29.44
N GLN A 453 27.13 23.28 -28.82
CA GLN A 453 28.00 22.64 -27.82
C GLN A 453 29.26 22.01 -28.44
N ALA A 454 29.20 21.53 -29.68
CA ALA A 454 30.37 21.08 -30.41
C ALA A 454 31.27 22.26 -30.80
N ALA A 455 30.70 23.27 -31.46
CA ALA A 455 31.41 24.49 -31.85
C ALA A 455 32.06 25.21 -30.66
N GLY A 456 31.37 25.32 -29.52
CA GLY A 456 31.92 25.94 -28.30
C GLY A 456 33.12 25.19 -27.70
N ARG A 457 33.15 23.86 -27.79
CA ARG A 457 34.30 23.06 -27.34
C ARG A 457 35.50 23.24 -28.26
N TRP A 458 35.31 23.14 -29.57
CA TRP A 458 36.38 23.35 -30.55
C TRP A 458 36.90 24.79 -30.54
N GLN A 459 36.05 25.78 -30.26
CA GLN A 459 36.48 27.15 -30.03
C GLN A 459 37.42 27.25 -28.82
N ALA A 460 37.05 26.67 -27.68
CA ALA A 460 37.91 26.64 -26.50
C ALA A 460 39.23 25.87 -26.73
N GLU A 461 39.23 24.87 -27.60
CA GLU A 461 40.41 24.11 -28.03
C GLU A 461 41.34 24.97 -28.91
N VAL A 462 40.80 25.67 -29.92
CA VAL A 462 41.53 26.66 -30.73
C VAL A 462 42.14 27.76 -29.86
N GLU A 463 41.36 28.30 -28.91
CA GLU A 463 41.84 29.30 -27.95
C GLU A 463 42.96 28.75 -27.08
N THR A 464 42.86 27.50 -26.63
CA THR A 464 43.90 26.83 -25.85
C THR A 464 45.20 26.69 -26.66
N ILE A 465 45.14 26.22 -27.91
CA ILE A 465 46.32 26.09 -28.77
C ILE A 465 46.96 27.46 -29.05
N GLN A 466 46.15 28.51 -29.24
CA GLN A 466 46.64 29.88 -29.44
C GLN A 466 47.24 30.52 -28.18
N ASP A 467 46.64 30.31 -27.01
CA ASP A 467 47.04 30.96 -25.76
C ASP A 467 48.17 30.23 -25.02
N ARG A 468 48.29 28.90 -25.19
CA ARG A 468 49.28 28.08 -24.48
C ARG A 468 50.72 28.59 -24.62
N PRO A 469 51.21 29.03 -25.81
CA PRO A 469 52.56 29.58 -25.96
C PRO A 469 52.83 30.84 -25.12
N PHE A 470 51.81 31.65 -24.79
CA PHE A 470 51.98 32.80 -23.89
C PHE A 470 52.16 32.34 -22.44
N LEU A 471 51.42 31.32 -21.99
CA LEU A 471 51.63 30.73 -20.66
C LEU A 471 52.98 30.04 -20.54
N ASP A 472 53.40 29.28 -21.55
CA ASP A 472 54.67 28.55 -21.51
C ASP A 472 55.87 29.51 -21.52
N ARG A 473 55.81 30.61 -22.29
CA ARG A 473 56.80 31.69 -22.20
C ARG A 473 56.76 32.41 -20.85
N ALA A 474 55.58 32.73 -20.33
CA ALA A 474 55.45 33.38 -19.02
C ALA A 474 56.03 32.50 -17.89
N ASP A 475 55.79 31.18 -17.93
CA ASP A 475 56.39 30.21 -17.01
C ASP A 475 57.92 30.18 -17.15
N GLN A 476 58.46 30.14 -18.36
CA GLN A 476 59.91 30.17 -18.62
C GLN A 476 60.57 31.44 -18.08
N ILE A 477 59.96 32.61 -18.30
CA ILE A 477 60.46 33.89 -17.79
C ILE A 477 60.44 33.88 -16.25
N ALA A 478 59.36 33.37 -15.63
CA ALA A 478 59.21 33.31 -14.18
C ALA A 478 60.22 32.39 -13.47
N LEU A 479 61.00 31.56 -14.18
CA LEU A 479 62.01 30.66 -13.58
C LEU A 479 63.17 31.40 -12.88
N MET A 480 63.45 32.66 -13.24
CA MET A 480 64.51 33.46 -12.60
C MET A 480 64.13 33.94 -11.19
N ASP A 481 62.83 33.97 -10.90
CA ASP A 481 62.20 34.36 -9.63
C ASP A 481 62.54 35.75 -9.07
N ASP A 482 63.21 36.62 -9.84
CA ASP A 482 63.43 38.02 -9.51
C ASP A 482 62.23 38.92 -9.90
N VAL A 483 62.21 40.14 -9.37
CA VAL A 483 61.10 41.09 -9.56
C VAL A 483 60.87 41.46 -11.03
N ASN A 484 61.93 41.66 -11.83
CA ASN A 484 61.79 42.08 -13.23
C ASN A 484 61.25 40.92 -14.08
N SER A 485 61.80 39.72 -13.90
CA SER A 485 61.29 38.53 -14.59
C SER A 485 59.87 38.17 -14.18
N LEU A 486 59.53 38.25 -12.89
CA LEU A 486 58.14 38.02 -12.44
C LEU A 486 57.17 39.08 -12.98
N GLN A 487 57.58 40.35 -13.11
CA GLN A 487 56.76 41.39 -13.77
C GLN A 487 56.60 41.12 -15.28
N ALA A 488 57.66 40.69 -15.97
CA ALA A 488 57.59 40.32 -17.39
C ALA A 488 56.71 39.08 -17.63
N ALA A 489 56.77 38.08 -16.75
CA ALA A 489 55.89 36.91 -16.78
C ALA A 489 54.41 37.29 -16.56
N ILE A 490 54.13 38.22 -15.64
CA ILE A 490 52.79 38.78 -15.45
C ILE A 490 52.30 39.49 -16.72
N ALA A 491 53.15 40.30 -17.36
CA ALA A 491 52.81 40.98 -18.61
C ALA A 491 52.50 39.97 -19.73
N GLU A 492 53.33 38.94 -19.89
CA GLU A 492 53.16 37.91 -20.92
C GLU A 492 51.87 37.10 -20.72
N ALA A 493 51.59 36.64 -19.49
CA ALA A 493 50.33 35.95 -19.19
C ALA A 493 49.10 36.88 -19.27
N SER A 494 49.27 38.19 -19.13
CA SER A 494 48.16 39.16 -19.23
C SER A 494 47.66 39.38 -20.66
N GLN A 495 48.42 38.91 -21.68
CA GLN A 495 47.98 38.93 -23.08
C GLN A 495 46.72 38.05 -23.30
N ILE A 496 46.52 37.02 -22.46
CA ILE A 496 45.35 36.14 -22.47
C ILE A 496 44.15 36.90 -21.90
N ARG A 497 43.19 37.21 -22.77
CA ARG A 497 42.05 38.09 -22.48
C ARG A 497 40.95 37.37 -21.68
N ASN A 498 40.16 38.15 -20.95
CA ASN A 498 38.95 37.65 -20.30
C ASN A 498 38.01 36.99 -21.33
N GLY A 499 37.39 35.87 -20.94
CA GLY A 499 36.55 35.06 -21.82
C GLY A 499 37.28 33.95 -22.59
N ARG A 500 38.62 34.00 -22.73
CA ARG A 500 39.41 32.95 -23.36
C ARG A 500 39.56 31.72 -22.46
N ALA A 501 39.62 30.53 -23.07
CA ALA A 501 39.78 29.25 -22.37
C ALA A 501 40.86 29.24 -21.24
N LEU A 502 42.07 29.74 -21.51
CA LEU A 502 43.18 29.73 -20.54
C LEU A 502 43.22 30.91 -19.56
N TYR A 503 42.27 31.84 -19.61
CA TYR A 503 42.26 33.05 -18.76
C TYR A 503 42.24 32.73 -17.26
N SER A 504 41.56 31.66 -16.84
CA SER A 504 41.49 31.24 -15.44
C SER A 504 42.85 30.75 -14.89
N GLU A 505 43.66 30.11 -15.75
CA GLU A 505 45.04 29.71 -15.45
C GLU A 505 45.98 30.90 -15.47
N ALA A 506 45.90 31.76 -16.49
CA ALA A 506 46.68 33.00 -16.57
C ALA A 506 46.50 33.84 -15.31
N ARG A 507 45.25 34.07 -14.87
CA ARG A 507 44.94 34.81 -13.64
C ARG A 507 45.43 34.11 -12.36
N ARG A 508 45.51 32.78 -12.32
CA ARG A 508 46.08 32.02 -11.20
C ARG A 508 47.60 32.23 -11.13
N LYS A 509 48.30 32.10 -12.25
CA LYS A 509 49.75 32.34 -12.35
C LYS A 509 50.11 33.79 -11.99
N ILE A 510 49.41 34.77 -12.57
CA ILE A 510 49.58 36.20 -12.26
C ILE A 510 49.48 36.47 -10.76
N ARG A 511 48.42 36.00 -10.07
CA ARG A 511 48.29 36.19 -8.61
C ARG A 511 49.45 35.60 -7.83
N ASN A 512 49.93 34.42 -8.21
CA ASN A 512 51.06 33.76 -7.55
C ASN A 512 52.35 34.57 -7.73
N TRP A 513 52.63 35.06 -8.94
CA TRP A 513 53.82 35.89 -9.23
C TRP A 513 53.74 37.27 -8.55
N THR A 514 52.57 37.92 -8.53
CA THR A 514 52.35 39.16 -7.76
C THR A 514 52.63 38.92 -6.28
N ALA A 515 52.18 37.80 -5.71
CA ALA A 515 52.46 37.44 -4.33
C ALA A 515 53.94 37.07 -4.08
N LYS A 516 54.69 36.61 -5.10
CA LYS A 516 56.15 36.45 -4.98
C LYS A 516 56.87 37.80 -4.96
N ILE A 517 56.58 38.68 -5.92
CA ILE A 517 57.12 40.05 -5.98
C ILE A 517 56.91 40.77 -4.65
N GLN A 518 55.69 40.75 -4.13
CA GLN A 518 55.36 41.38 -2.85
C GLN A 518 56.20 40.83 -1.69
N ARG A 519 56.49 39.53 -1.64
CA ARG A 519 57.39 38.98 -0.61
C ARG A 519 58.82 39.47 -0.79
N ILE A 520 59.36 39.51 -2.01
CA ILE A 520 60.72 39.97 -2.28
C ILE A 520 60.87 41.45 -1.89
N GLU A 521 59.88 42.28 -2.22
CA GLU A 521 59.82 43.70 -1.86
C GLU A 521 59.63 43.94 -0.35
N ASP A 522 58.72 43.22 0.31
CA ASP A 522 58.35 43.47 1.72
C ASP A 522 59.33 42.84 2.73
N ARG A 523 60.07 41.79 2.34
CA ARG A 523 60.87 40.99 3.28
C ARG A 523 61.96 41.78 4.01
N PRO A 524 62.77 42.64 3.35
CA PRO A 524 63.83 43.38 4.05
C PRO A 524 63.29 44.28 5.17
N TYR A 525 62.12 44.90 4.96
CA TYR A 525 61.47 45.75 5.95
C TYR A 525 60.90 44.96 7.13
N LEU A 526 60.31 43.78 6.87
CA LEU A 526 59.82 42.90 7.94
C LEU A 526 60.97 42.32 8.76
N ASP A 527 62.08 41.94 8.12
CA ASP A 527 63.24 41.40 8.83
C ASP A 527 64.03 42.52 9.57
N GLN A 528 64.03 43.77 9.06
CA GLN A 528 64.47 44.94 9.83
C GLN A 528 63.60 45.18 11.07
N ALA A 529 62.28 45.04 10.98
CA ALA A 529 61.39 45.16 12.13
C ALA A 529 61.69 44.08 13.19
N LYS A 530 62.00 42.84 12.77
CA LYS A 530 62.42 41.76 13.68
C LYS A 530 63.77 42.04 14.35
N ASP A 531 64.73 42.64 13.64
CA ASP A 531 66.02 43.06 14.20
C ASP A 531 65.85 44.16 15.29
N LEU A 532 64.97 45.15 15.06
CA LEU A 532 64.60 46.13 16.09
C LEU A 532 64.03 45.46 17.35
N ALA A 533 63.13 44.47 17.18
CA ALA A 533 62.57 43.72 18.30
C ALA A 533 63.62 42.90 19.06
N GLN A 534 64.55 42.23 18.34
CA GLN A 534 65.65 41.48 18.95
C GLN A 534 66.61 42.36 19.75
N ARG A 535 66.77 43.64 19.35
CA ARG A 535 67.52 44.66 20.10
C ARG A 535 66.74 45.25 21.28
N GLY A 536 65.49 44.85 21.47
CA GLY A 536 64.62 45.27 22.56
C GLY A 536 63.73 46.48 22.26
N ASP A 537 63.83 47.09 21.07
CA ASP A 537 62.91 48.16 20.64
C ASP A 537 61.64 47.57 20.01
N LEU A 538 60.79 47.01 20.87
CA LEU A 538 59.50 46.45 20.48
C LEU A 538 58.54 47.51 19.91
N ASN A 539 58.70 48.79 20.26
CA ASN A 539 57.85 49.86 19.75
C ASN A 539 58.28 50.28 18.33
N GLY A 540 59.58 50.47 18.10
CA GLY A 540 60.13 50.68 16.76
C GLY A 540 59.85 49.51 15.82
N ALA A 541 59.96 48.27 16.32
CA ALA A 541 59.59 47.07 15.58
C ALA A 541 58.12 47.07 15.13
N ILE A 542 57.18 47.32 16.05
CA ILE A 542 55.75 47.42 15.72
C ILE A 542 55.53 48.50 14.66
N ASN A 543 56.10 49.69 14.84
CA ASN A 543 55.95 50.80 13.90
C ASN A 543 56.50 50.47 12.50
N ALA A 544 57.64 49.78 12.41
CA ALA A 544 58.25 49.38 11.15
C ALA A 544 57.43 48.32 10.40
N ALA A 545 56.86 47.34 11.10
CA ALA A 545 56.03 46.30 10.49
C ALA A 545 54.59 46.74 10.19
N GLN A 546 54.08 47.78 10.85
CA GLN A 546 52.66 48.16 10.79
C GLN A 546 52.18 48.53 9.38
N SER A 547 53.05 49.11 8.55
CA SER A 547 52.80 49.39 7.14
C SER A 547 52.51 48.11 6.35
N ILE A 548 53.38 47.11 6.47
CA ILE A 548 53.27 45.79 5.83
C ILE A 548 51.99 45.08 6.28
N ALA A 549 51.72 45.06 7.59
CA ALA A 549 50.52 44.45 8.15
C ALA A 549 49.23 45.10 7.60
N SER A 550 49.19 46.43 7.46
CA SER A 550 48.04 47.16 6.91
C SER A 550 47.86 47.03 5.38
N SER A 551 48.87 46.57 4.66
CA SER A 551 48.93 46.68 3.19
C SER A 551 48.07 45.68 2.40
N GLY A 552 47.63 44.59 3.04
CA GLY A 552 47.00 43.45 2.36
C GLY A 552 47.92 42.66 1.40
N ARG A 553 49.23 43.01 1.34
CA ARG A 553 50.24 42.32 0.52
C ARG A 553 50.63 40.96 1.12
N ALA A 554 51.42 40.18 0.38
CA ALA A 554 51.73 38.78 0.68
C ALA A 554 52.46 38.49 2.02
N LEU A 555 53.03 39.51 2.70
CA LEU A 555 53.59 39.38 4.07
C LEU A 555 52.73 40.03 5.16
N SER A 556 51.54 40.55 4.84
CA SER A 556 50.67 41.24 5.81
C SER A 556 50.31 40.39 7.04
N GLY A 557 50.04 39.09 6.83
CA GLY A 557 49.82 38.12 7.92
C GLY A 557 51.04 37.92 8.81
N GLU A 558 52.22 37.63 8.24
CA GLU A 558 53.47 37.42 8.99
C GLU A 558 53.87 38.69 9.78
N ALA A 559 53.63 39.87 9.20
CA ALA A 559 53.84 41.15 9.87
C ALA A 559 52.87 41.38 11.03
N GLN A 560 51.58 41.03 10.87
CA GLN A 560 50.58 41.15 11.93
C GLN A 560 50.84 40.18 13.09
N GLU A 561 51.21 38.93 12.80
CA GLU A 561 51.59 37.94 13.82
C GLU A 561 52.81 38.40 14.64
N ALA A 562 53.82 38.96 13.98
CA ALA A 562 55.00 39.52 14.65
C ALA A 562 54.64 40.72 15.55
N ILE A 563 53.81 41.65 15.05
CA ILE A 563 53.31 42.79 15.82
C ILE A 563 52.57 42.34 17.08
N ASP A 564 51.71 41.33 16.99
CA ASP A 564 50.91 40.88 18.13
C ASP A 564 51.73 40.13 19.18
N ASP A 565 52.79 39.40 18.79
CA ASP A 565 53.77 38.86 19.75
C ASP A 565 54.54 39.98 20.45
N TRP A 566 55.02 41.00 19.74
CA TRP A 566 55.69 42.15 20.36
C TRP A 566 54.76 42.91 21.32
N ARG A 567 53.47 43.05 20.98
CA ARG A 567 52.43 43.57 21.89
C ARG A 567 52.19 42.68 23.11
N VAL A 568 52.37 41.37 23.01
CA VAL A 568 52.35 40.45 24.17
C VAL A 568 53.62 40.65 25.03
N GLN A 569 54.79 40.80 24.42
CA GLN A 569 56.05 41.03 25.13
C GLN A 569 56.08 42.38 25.90
N ILE A 570 55.59 43.48 25.30
CA ILE A 570 55.48 44.79 25.98
C ILE A 570 54.60 44.67 27.23
N ARG A 571 53.39 44.12 27.10
CA ARG A 571 52.47 43.92 28.24
C ARG A 571 53.06 43.00 29.31
N ALA A 572 53.82 41.98 28.93
CA ALA A 572 54.54 41.13 29.87
C ALA A 572 55.56 41.91 30.71
N LYS A 573 56.33 42.79 30.07
CA LYS A 573 57.32 43.67 30.72
C LYS A 573 56.66 44.68 31.65
N GLU A 574 55.58 45.31 31.21
CA GLU A 574 54.80 46.24 32.03
C GLU A 574 54.19 45.55 33.26
N ASN A 575 53.52 44.41 33.08
CA ASN A 575 52.88 43.69 34.18
C ASN A 575 53.92 43.19 35.19
N TRP A 576 55.08 42.73 34.72
CA TRP A 576 56.19 42.34 35.59
C TRP A 576 56.77 43.52 36.39
N GLN A 577 56.95 44.69 35.76
CA GLN A 577 57.39 45.89 36.46
C GLN A 577 56.35 46.33 37.50
N LYS A 578 55.07 46.47 37.11
CA LYS A 578 53.97 46.83 38.03
C LYS A 578 53.86 45.86 39.19
N ALA A 579 54.08 44.55 38.97
CA ALA A 579 54.10 43.55 40.03
C ALA A 579 55.25 43.79 41.03
N ARG A 580 56.47 44.03 40.54
CA ARG A 580 57.63 44.33 41.38
C ARG A 580 57.44 45.62 42.19
N ASP A 581 56.94 46.67 41.55
CA ASP A 581 56.70 47.97 42.19
C ASP A 581 55.59 47.87 43.25
N ALA A 582 54.53 47.08 42.98
CA ALA A 582 53.47 46.79 43.95
C ALA A 582 53.95 45.96 45.15
N ALA A 583 55.03 45.17 45.04
CA ALA A 583 55.57 44.39 46.16
C ALA A 583 56.39 45.22 47.16
N LEU A 584 56.91 46.39 46.76
CA LEU A 584 57.85 47.20 47.55
C LEU A 584 57.39 47.55 48.98
N PRO A 585 56.08 47.80 49.27
CA PRO A 585 55.62 48.07 50.64
C PRO A 585 55.69 46.87 51.59
N GLY A 586 55.81 45.64 51.08
CA GLY A 586 55.87 44.41 51.88
C GLY A 586 54.63 44.07 52.72
N THR A 587 53.51 44.80 52.57
CA THR A 587 52.26 44.51 53.30
C THR A 587 51.48 43.37 52.64
N ALA A 588 50.59 42.71 53.39
CA ALA A 588 49.79 41.60 52.87
C ALA A 588 49.01 41.97 51.58
N GLU A 589 48.34 43.11 51.59
CA GLU A 589 47.56 43.61 50.44
C GLU A 589 48.46 43.92 49.23
N ALA A 590 49.62 44.54 49.48
CA ALA A 590 50.60 44.88 48.46
C ALA A 590 51.19 43.62 47.78
N LEU A 591 51.55 42.60 48.58
CA LEU A 591 52.03 41.32 48.08
C LEU A 591 50.95 40.56 47.28
N VAL A 592 49.69 40.58 47.72
CA VAL A 592 48.57 39.96 46.98
C VAL A 592 48.36 40.64 45.63
N ASN A 593 48.41 41.97 45.56
CA ASN A 593 48.34 42.72 44.30
C ASN A 593 49.54 42.40 43.38
N ALA A 594 50.76 42.41 43.92
CA ALA A 594 51.98 42.05 43.20
C ALA A 594 51.91 40.63 42.60
N ILE A 595 51.44 39.66 43.38
CA ILE A 595 51.19 38.28 42.95
C ILE A 595 50.18 38.24 41.80
N GLN A 596 49.07 38.96 41.88
CA GLN A 596 48.05 39.00 40.80
C GLN A 596 48.62 39.60 39.51
N LEU A 597 49.40 40.69 39.60
CA LEU A 597 50.06 41.32 38.45
C LEU A 597 51.13 40.40 37.83
N ALA A 598 51.91 39.68 38.64
CA ALA A 598 52.88 38.70 38.14
C ALA A 598 52.22 37.46 37.51
N GLN A 599 51.01 37.07 37.96
CA GLN A 599 50.23 36.02 37.30
C GLN A 599 49.70 36.43 35.92
N GLN A 600 49.58 37.75 35.64
CA GLN A 600 49.25 38.28 34.32
C GLN A 600 50.45 38.34 33.36
N VAL A 601 51.65 37.90 33.77
CA VAL A 601 52.79 37.71 32.86
C VAL A 601 52.51 36.46 32.00
N PRO A 602 52.39 36.57 30.66
CA PRO A 602 52.01 35.45 29.78
C PRO A 602 52.97 34.26 29.87
N ARG A 603 52.42 33.03 29.80
CA ARG A 603 53.22 31.79 29.93
C ARG A 603 54.34 31.61 28.89
N ARG A 604 54.27 32.31 27.74
CA ARG A 604 55.29 32.30 26.68
C ARG A 604 56.33 33.42 26.80
N SER A 605 56.16 34.37 27.73
CA SER A 605 57.15 35.42 27.95
C SER A 605 58.38 34.88 28.67
N ILE A 606 59.57 35.35 28.29
CA ILE A 606 60.82 35.06 29.00
C ILE A 606 60.76 35.45 30.49
N LEU A 607 60.01 36.51 30.82
CA LEU A 607 59.82 37.01 32.18
C LEU A 607 58.93 36.11 33.05
N ARG A 608 58.32 35.06 32.48
CA ARG A 608 57.43 34.17 33.23
C ARG A 608 58.18 33.40 34.32
N LEU A 609 59.45 33.07 34.10
CA LEU A 609 60.28 32.37 35.09
C LEU A 609 60.51 33.25 36.32
N ASP A 610 61.01 34.47 36.12
CA ASP A 610 61.23 35.45 37.19
C ASP A 610 59.92 35.76 37.95
N ALA A 611 58.82 35.91 37.21
CA ALA A 611 57.49 36.12 37.78
C ALA A 611 57.02 34.94 38.64
N ASN A 612 57.33 33.68 38.28
CA ASN A 612 57.03 32.53 39.15
C ASN A 612 57.86 32.58 40.44
N VAL A 613 59.17 32.82 40.35
CA VAL A 613 60.06 32.87 41.53
C VAL A 613 59.62 33.95 42.51
N ALA A 614 59.22 35.13 42.02
CA ALA A 614 58.70 36.19 42.87
C ALA A 614 57.29 35.88 43.42
N ILE A 615 56.38 35.27 42.64
CA ILE A 615 55.09 34.80 43.18
C ILE A 615 55.31 33.84 44.35
N ASP A 616 56.26 32.91 44.26
CA ASP A 616 56.62 32.01 45.35
C ASP A 616 57.17 32.75 46.57
N GLN A 617 58.15 33.64 46.37
CA GLN A 617 58.76 34.41 47.47
C GLN A 617 57.76 35.32 48.19
N TRP A 618 56.93 36.05 47.44
CA TRP A 618 55.86 36.90 48.00
C TRP A 618 54.78 36.07 48.70
N SER A 619 54.52 34.84 48.24
CA SER A 619 53.58 33.92 48.91
C SER A 619 54.11 33.38 50.24
N GLN A 620 55.43 33.16 50.36
CA GLN A 620 56.07 32.82 51.65
C GLN A 620 56.05 34.03 52.61
N GLN A 621 56.39 35.24 52.11
CA GLN A 621 56.29 36.47 52.91
C GLN A 621 54.85 36.72 53.40
N LEU A 622 53.84 36.49 52.56
CA LEU A 622 52.43 36.57 52.93
C LEU A 622 52.03 35.54 53.99
N LEU A 623 52.64 34.34 53.99
CA LEU A 623 52.45 33.34 55.05
C LEU A 623 53.06 33.77 56.39
N ASP A 624 54.23 34.39 56.37
CA ASP A 624 54.89 34.84 57.61
C ASP A 624 54.25 36.13 58.18
N ILE A 625 53.65 36.97 57.33
CA ILE A 625 52.74 38.05 57.76
C ILE A 625 51.47 37.44 58.38
N ALA A 626 50.85 36.47 57.73
CA ALA A 626 49.68 35.78 58.29
C ALA A 626 50.00 35.12 59.64
N ARG A 627 51.19 34.52 59.78
CA ARG A 627 51.67 33.91 61.03
C ARG A 627 51.88 34.91 62.15
N SER A 628 52.48 36.07 61.87
CA SER A 628 52.70 37.11 62.87
C SER A 628 51.38 37.77 63.28
N GLN A 629 50.49 38.08 62.34
CA GLN A 629 49.11 38.51 62.64
C GLN A 629 48.36 37.46 63.47
N GLY A 630 48.49 36.19 63.13
CA GLY A 630 47.89 35.05 63.84
C GLY A 630 48.38 34.81 65.26
N GLN A 631 49.40 35.55 65.74
CA GLN A 631 49.79 35.56 67.16
C GLN A 631 48.93 36.54 67.99
N SER A 632 48.40 37.60 67.39
CA SER A 632 47.53 38.59 68.03
C SER A 632 46.05 38.41 67.68
N ASP A 633 45.74 38.06 66.43
CA ASP A 633 44.38 37.77 65.94
C ASP A 633 44.44 36.59 64.95
N MET A 634 43.97 35.43 65.42
CA MET A 634 43.92 34.20 64.64
C MET A 634 42.88 34.26 63.49
N TYR A 635 41.84 35.08 63.58
CA TYR A 635 40.92 35.29 62.46
C TYR A 635 41.60 36.09 61.35
N GLN A 636 42.28 37.19 61.70
CA GLN A 636 43.05 37.98 60.73
C GLN A 636 44.15 37.13 60.06
N GLY A 637 44.91 36.36 60.84
CA GLY A 637 45.91 35.42 60.31
C GLY A 637 45.32 34.36 59.38
N ILE A 638 44.15 33.79 59.70
CA ILE A 638 43.43 32.87 58.82
C ILE A 638 43.06 33.54 57.48
N GLU A 639 42.50 34.75 57.49
CA GLU A 639 42.09 35.42 56.26
C GLU A 639 43.30 35.77 55.37
N THR A 640 44.39 36.29 55.94
CA THR A 640 45.60 36.59 55.16
C THR A 640 46.25 35.33 54.59
N ALA A 641 46.26 34.20 55.34
CA ALA A 641 46.77 32.93 54.83
C ALA A 641 45.92 32.34 53.68
N LYS A 642 44.61 32.65 53.58
CA LYS A 642 43.76 32.21 52.45
C LYS A 642 44.13 32.87 51.12
N LEU A 643 44.75 34.07 51.16
CA LEU A 643 45.07 34.85 49.96
C LEU A 643 46.29 34.29 49.19
N ILE A 644 46.99 33.31 49.78
CA ILE A 644 48.13 32.62 49.16
C ILE A 644 47.64 31.76 47.98
N PRO A 645 48.21 31.90 46.76
CA PRO A 645 47.69 31.22 45.58
C PRO A 645 47.99 29.72 45.56
N ARG A 646 47.07 28.96 44.97
CA ARG A 646 47.27 27.54 44.62
C ARG A 646 48.41 27.39 43.61
N GLY A 647 49.26 26.39 43.84
CA GLY A 647 50.43 26.12 43.01
C GLY A 647 51.71 26.84 43.44
N THR A 648 51.67 27.58 44.56
CA THR A 648 52.87 28.13 45.21
C THR A 648 53.37 27.22 46.32
N SER A 649 54.68 27.28 46.58
CA SER A 649 55.38 26.56 47.65
C SER A 649 54.84 26.87 49.07
N ALA A 650 54.27 28.06 49.28
CA ALA A 650 53.69 28.47 50.56
C ALA A 650 52.29 27.85 50.80
N TYR A 651 51.59 27.43 49.75
CA TYR A 651 50.17 27.09 49.84
C TYR A 651 49.86 25.93 50.79
N SER A 652 50.66 24.86 50.77
CA SER A 652 50.44 23.69 51.66
C SER A 652 50.59 24.08 53.14
N ALA A 653 51.70 24.75 53.47
CA ALA A 653 51.97 25.25 54.82
C ALA A 653 50.91 26.26 55.29
N ALA A 654 50.38 27.09 54.38
CA ALA A 654 49.27 28.00 54.68
C ALA A 654 47.97 27.27 55.03
N GLN A 655 47.59 26.24 54.26
CA GLN A 655 46.38 25.45 54.56
C GLN A 655 46.51 24.68 55.88
N GLU A 656 47.70 24.17 56.20
CA GLU A 656 47.99 23.53 57.49
C GLU A 656 47.92 24.52 58.66
N GLN A 657 48.52 25.71 58.51
CA GLN A 657 48.45 26.79 59.50
C GLN A 657 46.99 27.22 59.77
N ILE A 658 46.18 27.40 58.72
CA ILE A 658 44.74 27.70 58.81
C ILE A 658 43.98 26.59 59.55
N LYS A 659 44.29 25.31 59.28
CA LYS A 659 43.67 24.17 59.98
C LYS A 659 44.00 24.22 61.48
N THR A 660 45.26 24.43 61.84
CA THR A 660 45.71 24.52 63.24
C THR A 660 45.02 25.66 63.99
N TRP A 661 44.93 26.86 63.40
CA TRP A 661 44.22 27.99 64.03
C TRP A 661 42.72 27.74 64.17
N ARG A 662 42.06 27.11 63.18
CA ARG A 662 40.63 26.75 63.29
C ARG A 662 40.37 25.75 64.40
N ASN A 663 41.24 24.74 64.55
CA ASN A 663 41.15 23.77 65.64
C ASN A 663 41.39 24.42 67.02
N PHE A 664 42.18 25.50 67.10
CA PHE A 664 42.41 26.24 68.35
C PHE A 664 41.26 27.21 68.69
N LEU A 665 40.66 27.84 67.68
CA LEU A 665 39.49 28.71 67.82
C LEU A 665 38.19 27.95 68.11
N ASN A 666 38.12 26.67 67.76
CA ASN A 666 36.97 25.81 68.01
C ASN A 666 37.44 24.37 68.34
N PRO A 667 37.99 24.14 69.56
CA PRO A 667 38.49 22.85 69.97
C PRO A 667 37.36 21.83 70.12
N GLU A 668 37.63 20.57 69.77
CA GLU A 668 36.65 19.49 69.94
C GLU A 668 36.32 19.30 71.44
N PRO A 669 35.03 19.16 71.80
CA PRO A 669 34.64 18.97 73.20
C PRO A 669 35.23 17.66 73.73
N ALA A 670 35.77 17.70 74.95
CA ALA A 670 36.46 16.57 75.56
C ALA A 670 35.57 15.31 75.59
N PRO A 671 36.12 14.11 75.29
CA PRO A 671 35.34 12.89 75.20
C PRO A 671 34.67 12.57 76.53
N ALA A 672 33.34 12.43 76.51
CA ALA A 672 32.55 12.06 77.68
C ALA A 672 32.90 10.64 78.14
N VAL A 673 32.99 10.46 79.47
CA VAL A 673 33.45 9.22 80.12
C VAL A 673 32.49 8.05 79.87
N PRO A 674 33.00 6.89 79.41
CA PRO A 674 32.43 5.58 79.70
C PRO A 674 33.15 4.98 80.92
N GLU A 675 32.38 4.59 81.93
CA GLU A 675 32.89 4.02 83.18
C GLU A 675 33.03 2.48 83.09
N ILE A 676 33.88 1.87 83.94
CA ILE A 676 34.02 0.42 84.24
C ILE A 676 34.27 -0.54 83.03
N LEU A 677 35.30 -1.39 82.97
CA LEU A 677 35.85 -2.31 84.00
C LEU A 677 37.33 -2.70 83.76
N SER A 678 37.99 -3.12 84.85
CA SER A 678 39.27 -3.85 84.93
C SER A 678 39.15 -5.32 84.40
N PRO A 679 40.23 -6.13 84.19
CA PRO A 679 41.54 -6.02 84.83
C PRO A 679 42.84 -6.36 84.03
N SER A 680 43.93 -5.80 84.57
CA SER A 680 45.25 -6.36 84.92
C SER A 680 45.46 -7.90 84.93
N PRO A 681 46.73 -8.42 85.06
CA PRO A 681 48.05 -7.76 85.06
C PRO A 681 49.14 -8.47 84.20
N THR A 682 50.40 -8.01 84.33
CA THR A 682 51.67 -8.79 84.10
C THR A 682 52.03 -9.08 82.62
N THR A 683 53.32 -9.19 82.22
CA THR A 683 54.54 -9.45 83.01
C THR A 683 55.75 -8.57 82.63
N THR A 684 56.57 -8.29 83.63
CA THR A 684 57.90 -7.67 83.62
C THR A 684 59.00 -8.44 82.88
N GLY A 685 60.07 -7.73 82.50
CA GLY A 685 61.43 -8.29 82.36
C GLY A 685 61.95 -8.38 80.91
N GLN A 686 63.25 -8.16 80.64
CA GLN A 686 64.36 -7.76 81.53
C GLN A 686 65.25 -6.72 80.83
#